data_AF-A0A2V8FYA8-F1
#
_entry.id   AF-A0A2V8FYA8-F1
#
_cell.length_a   1.000
_cell.length_b   1.000
_cell.length_c   1.000
_cell.angle_alpha   90.00
_cell.angle_beta   90.00
_cell.angle_gamma   90.00
#
_symmetry.space_group_name_H-M   'P 1'
#
loop_
_entity.id
_entity.type
_entity.pdbx_description
1 polymer ?
#
loop_
_entity_poly.entity_id
_entity_poly.type
_entity_poly.pdbx_seq_one_letter_code
_entity_poly.pdbx_strand_id
1 'polypeptide(L)'
;MGIFAIAVTTASLSPGPATADRVADKVALAARPFPLQDVRLLDGPFKQAMQLDQQYLLSLDPDRLLHNFRVNAGLPSAAKPLGGWEAPDVELRGHVVGHYLSALSLMYAATGDARFKARADLMVAELAKIQDAQAKRFHAGYLSAFPEEFFDRVEARQRVWAPYYTIHKIMAGLLDVHELCGNAQALDVVTKMADWAKFRVDHITEAQQQAALGTEHGGMNEVLANIYAATGNPEYLRVAHAFDHKAIFDPLRRHEDPLNGLHANTQFPKIIGAAREYELSGDTQYRDIATFFWDRVVHHRSYVMGGNSDGEAFFPEEQFSKHLGASGPETCNTYNMLKLTRHIFEWSPSADAMDFYERGLFNHILPSQDPETGMVIYYCPLRPGAWKSYSTPNDSFWCCVGTGMENHTKYGDTIYFHDDRSVFVNLFIPSELTWKEKGLIVHQETRFPEEDVTHLTITATQPAPLALKVRYPSWAASGMTVSINGKPETIGATRGSYATIERQWKTGDRIDVRLPMSLHTEAMPDDPNMIAVMYGPIVLAGDLGKEGLERINRYGPNTPRVGFVKTPVIPVFIGDVKSVASTIAPVSGTRLHFATRGLAQPHDVTLVPFYQVVDQRYTVYWNVLSPADWEKRKADTAAAEARRKDVDRRTLDAVNIDDAKNEQAHGYQGEGATEGYFEGRRTREARGGWFSYQLKVAPDQPITLVCAYRGSEGRRRSFDILVDGQKIATETLEYHPTEQLDREYTLPADLTRGKDRVTVKFQAQAPSTAGAVIDVRTVTAGRQ
;
A
#
# COMPACT_ATOMS: atom_id res chain seq x y z
N MET A 1 14.80 -72.23 46.33
CA MET A 1 13.70 -71.94 45.37
C MET A 1 13.24 -70.54 45.67
N GLY A 2 13.47 -69.48 44.90
CA GLY A 2 13.80 -69.32 43.50
C GLY A 2 13.16 -68.00 43.10
N ILE A 3 13.88 -66.91 43.35
CA ILE A 3 13.49 -65.51 43.12
C ILE A 3 13.42 -65.27 41.61
N PHE A 4 12.32 -64.67 41.12
CA PHE A 4 12.31 -64.04 39.79
C PHE A 4 11.80 -62.61 39.91
N ALA A 5 12.74 -61.68 39.76
CA ALA A 5 12.52 -60.26 39.60
C ALA A 5 12.03 -59.98 38.16
N ILE A 6 10.96 -59.20 38.03
CA ILE A 6 10.52 -58.66 36.75
C ILE A 6 11.27 -57.35 36.53
N ALA A 7 12.21 -57.36 35.60
CA ALA A 7 12.93 -56.18 35.14
C ALA A 7 12.03 -55.36 34.21
N VAL A 8 11.73 -54.13 34.63
CA VAL A 8 11.15 -53.09 33.76
C VAL A 8 12.29 -52.47 32.97
N THR A 9 12.40 -52.78 31.68
CA THR A 9 13.31 -52.11 30.77
C THR A 9 12.75 -50.73 30.42
N THR A 10 13.35 -49.68 30.98
CA THR A 10 13.19 -48.31 30.48
C THR A 10 13.87 -48.22 29.12
N ALA A 11 13.06 -48.16 28.06
CA ALA A 11 13.55 -47.77 26.74
C ALA A 11 14.03 -46.32 26.81
N SER A 12 15.34 -46.15 26.78
CA SER A 12 16.00 -44.86 26.59
C SER A 12 15.60 -44.30 25.24
N LEU A 13 14.84 -43.20 25.26
CA LEU A 13 14.66 -42.32 24.10
C LEU A 13 16.06 -41.92 23.62
N SER A 14 16.45 -42.41 22.45
CA SER A 14 17.62 -41.89 21.76
C SER A 14 17.41 -40.40 21.52
N PRO A 15 18.40 -39.54 21.80
CA PRO A 15 18.31 -38.13 21.44
C PRO A 15 18.18 -38.07 19.91
N GLY A 16 17.14 -37.39 19.43
CA GLY A 16 17.03 -37.02 18.03
C GLY A 16 18.27 -36.22 17.59
N PRO A 17 18.54 -36.13 16.28
CA PRO A 17 19.68 -35.38 15.78
C PRO A 17 19.62 -33.95 16.34
N ALA A 18 20.75 -33.49 16.91
CA ALA A 18 20.89 -32.16 17.46
C ALA A 18 20.46 -31.12 16.42
N THR A 19 19.46 -30.30 16.77
CA THR A 19 19.18 -29.06 16.05
C THR A 19 20.49 -28.28 16.01
N ALA A 20 20.98 -27.94 14.82
CA ALA A 20 22.09 -26.98 14.71
C ALA A 20 21.71 -25.74 15.53
N ASP A 21 22.62 -25.29 16.40
CA ASP A 21 22.38 -24.09 17.19
C ASP A 21 22.12 -22.92 16.23
N ARG A 22 20.95 -22.27 16.37
CA ARG A 22 20.59 -21.09 15.56
C ARG A 22 21.69 -20.05 15.64
N VAL A 23 21.97 -19.37 14.53
CA VAL A 23 22.94 -18.27 14.55
C VAL A 23 22.31 -17.10 15.29
N ALA A 24 22.91 -16.73 16.42
CA ALA A 24 22.51 -15.54 17.15
C ALA A 24 22.92 -14.28 16.40
N ASP A 25 22.11 -13.23 16.54
CA ASP A 25 22.46 -11.90 16.05
C ASP A 25 23.77 -11.42 16.70
N LYS A 26 24.63 -10.77 15.91
CA LYS A 26 25.90 -10.19 16.38
C LYS A 26 25.72 -8.81 16.99
N VAL A 27 24.61 -8.15 16.68
CA VAL A 27 24.24 -6.84 17.21
C VAL A 27 23.33 -7.02 18.42
N ALA A 28 23.59 -6.28 19.49
CA ALA A 28 22.70 -6.25 20.64
C ALA A 28 21.46 -5.39 20.31
N LEU A 29 20.29 -6.02 20.28
CA LEU A 29 19.01 -5.32 20.16
C LEU A 29 18.67 -4.62 21.49
N ALA A 30 18.35 -3.34 21.43
CA ALA A 30 17.95 -2.52 22.57
C ALA A 30 16.50 -2.77 23.00
N ALA A 31 15.66 -3.28 22.09
CA ALA A 31 14.36 -3.85 22.39
C ALA A 31 14.10 -5.06 21.50
N ARG A 32 13.44 -6.08 22.04
CA ARG A 32 13.08 -7.32 21.34
C ARG A 32 11.56 -7.45 21.26
N PRO A 33 10.98 -7.87 20.13
CA PRO A 33 9.55 -8.10 20.05
C PRO A 33 9.17 -9.30 20.90
N PHE A 34 7.99 -9.27 21.52
CA PHE A 34 7.42 -10.49 22.07
C PHE A 34 7.01 -11.44 20.94
N PRO A 35 7.15 -12.76 21.12
CA PRO A 35 6.57 -13.72 20.20
C PRO A 35 5.07 -13.47 20.01
N LEU A 36 4.58 -13.54 18.77
CA LEU A 36 3.17 -13.26 18.45
C LEU A 36 2.19 -14.19 19.21
N GLN A 37 2.64 -15.37 19.60
CA GLN A 37 1.88 -16.32 20.43
C GLN A 37 1.64 -15.87 21.88
N ASP A 38 2.39 -14.88 22.34
CA ASP A 38 2.31 -14.35 23.71
C ASP A 38 1.49 -13.06 23.77
N VAL A 39 1.00 -12.55 22.64
CA VAL A 39 0.11 -11.38 22.57
C VAL A 39 -1.21 -11.77 21.93
N ARG A 40 -2.32 -11.56 22.64
CA ARG A 40 -3.68 -11.89 22.18
C ARG A 40 -4.49 -10.62 22.04
N LEU A 41 -5.04 -10.38 20.86
CA LEU A 41 -5.98 -9.27 20.65
C LEU A 41 -7.30 -9.55 21.39
N LEU A 42 -7.79 -8.53 22.07
CA LEU A 42 -9.13 -8.46 22.65
C LEU A 42 -10.10 -7.81 21.65
N ASP A 43 -11.37 -7.68 22.01
CA ASP A 43 -12.40 -7.12 21.12
C ASP A 43 -12.05 -5.69 20.68
N GLY A 44 -12.23 -5.43 19.38
CA GLY A 44 -11.90 -4.15 18.76
C GLY A 44 -11.71 -4.27 17.24
N PRO A 45 -11.45 -3.15 16.54
CA PRO A 45 -11.37 -3.14 15.07
C PRO A 45 -10.26 -4.05 14.52
N PHE A 46 -9.12 -4.16 15.22
CA PHE A 46 -8.03 -5.04 14.81
C PHE A 46 -8.39 -6.53 14.93
N LYS A 47 -9.13 -6.92 15.98
CA LYS A 47 -9.62 -8.29 16.14
C LYS A 47 -10.64 -8.64 15.07
N GLN A 48 -11.54 -7.71 14.75
CA GLN A 48 -12.53 -7.89 13.68
C GLN A 48 -11.85 -8.08 12.31
N ALA A 49 -10.87 -7.23 11.97
CA ALA A 49 -10.10 -7.35 10.75
C ALA A 49 -9.36 -8.71 10.66
N MET A 50 -8.72 -9.13 11.76
CA MET A 50 -8.10 -10.45 11.86
C MET A 50 -9.11 -11.58 11.62
N GLN A 51 -10.32 -11.50 12.20
CA GLN A 51 -11.36 -12.51 12.03
C GLN A 51 -11.90 -12.60 10.59
N LEU A 52 -11.99 -11.48 9.87
CA LEU A 52 -12.37 -11.48 8.45
C LEU A 52 -11.28 -12.16 7.60
N ASP A 53 -10.02 -11.87 7.90
CA ASP A 53 -8.89 -12.51 7.23
C ASP A 53 -8.80 -14.01 7.55
N GLN A 54 -9.08 -14.43 8.80
CA GLN A 54 -9.25 -15.85 9.16
C GLN A 54 -10.26 -16.55 8.25
N GLN A 55 -11.40 -15.91 7.99
CA GLN A 55 -12.44 -16.46 7.12
C GLN A 55 -11.96 -16.54 5.67
N TYR A 56 -11.29 -15.51 5.18
CA TYR A 56 -10.75 -15.50 3.82
C TYR A 56 -9.69 -16.61 3.63
N LEU A 57 -8.71 -16.72 4.52
CA LEU A 57 -7.66 -17.74 4.46
C LEU A 57 -8.22 -19.17 4.46
N LEU A 58 -9.26 -19.44 5.25
CA LEU A 58 -9.91 -20.75 5.28
C LEU A 58 -10.82 -21.00 4.06
N SER A 59 -11.26 -19.94 3.37
CA SER A 59 -12.07 -20.06 2.15
C SER A 59 -11.26 -20.47 0.91
N LEU A 60 -9.94 -20.19 0.90
CA LEU A 60 -9.06 -20.53 -0.22
C LEU A 60 -8.83 -22.04 -0.32
N ASP A 61 -9.00 -22.58 -1.52
CA ASP A 61 -8.86 -24.01 -1.83
C ASP A 61 -7.38 -24.35 -2.13
N PRO A 62 -6.73 -25.20 -1.30
CA PRO A 62 -5.36 -25.65 -1.51
C PRO A 62 -5.10 -26.23 -2.91
N ASP A 63 -6.05 -26.96 -3.48
CA ASP A 63 -5.84 -27.61 -4.78
C ASP A 63 -5.81 -26.60 -5.93
N ARG A 64 -6.54 -25.49 -5.78
CA ARG A 64 -6.52 -24.38 -6.74
C ARG A 64 -5.24 -23.56 -6.63
N LEU A 65 -4.79 -23.30 -5.40
CA LEU A 65 -3.50 -22.64 -5.11
C LEU A 65 -2.32 -23.44 -5.69
N LEU A 66 -2.36 -24.77 -5.58
CA LEU A 66 -1.30 -25.66 -6.06
C LEU A 66 -1.45 -26.07 -7.53
N HIS A 67 -2.49 -25.62 -8.23
CA HIS A 67 -2.78 -26.05 -9.60
C HIS A 67 -1.59 -25.82 -10.54
N ASN A 68 -1.09 -24.59 -10.63
CA ASN A 68 0.00 -24.24 -11.55
C ASN A 68 1.33 -24.91 -11.16
N PHE A 69 1.59 -25.10 -9.86
CA PHE A 69 2.75 -25.84 -9.37
C PHE A 69 2.75 -27.30 -9.85
N ARG A 70 1.61 -27.99 -9.73
CA ARG A 70 1.45 -29.37 -10.20
C ARG A 70 1.61 -29.47 -11.71
N VAL A 71 0.97 -28.57 -12.47
CA VAL A 71 1.10 -28.52 -13.93
C VAL A 71 2.56 -28.33 -14.35
N ASN A 72 3.27 -27.38 -13.73
CA ASN A 72 4.68 -27.14 -14.00
C ASN A 72 5.56 -28.36 -13.67
N ALA A 73 5.26 -29.06 -12.58
CA ALA A 73 5.92 -30.31 -12.19
C ALA A 73 5.61 -31.50 -13.12
N GLY A 74 4.60 -31.41 -14.00
CA GLY A 74 4.12 -32.54 -14.80
C GLY A 74 3.24 -33.51 -14.00
N LEU A 75 2.71 -33.06 -12.87
CA LEU A 75 1.74 -33.79 -12.05
C LEU A 75 0.31 -33.47 -12.52
N PRO A 76 -0.64 -34.41 -12.40
CA PRO A 76 -2.03 -34.16 -12.75
C PRO A 76 -2.66 -33.13 -11.80
N SER A 77 -3.53 -32.27 -12.33
CA SER A 77 -4.35 -31.35 -11.54
C SER A 77 -5.73 -31.19 -12.19
N ALA A 78 -6.79 -31.52 -11.45
CA ALA A 78 -8.18 -31.36 -11.90
C ALA A 78 -8.84 -30.08 -11.36
N ALA A 79 -8.13 -29.32 -10.51
CA ALA A 79 -8.65 -28.10 -9.90
C ALA A 79 -8.83 -26.99 -10.94
N LYS A 80 -9.87 -26.17 -10.79
CA LYS A 80 -10.02 -24.96 -11.61
C LYS A 80 -8.92 -23.95 -11.19
N PRO A 81 -8.09 -23.44 -12.11
CA PRO A 81 -7.06 -22.47 -11.76
C PRO A 81 -7.67 -21.20 -11.13
N LEU A 82 -6.84 -20.49 -10.36
CA LEU A 82 -7.15 -19.14 -9.89
C LEU A 82 -7.06 -18.14 -11.05
N GLY A 83 -7.73 -17.00 -10.90
CA GLY A 83 -7.67 -15.90 -11.86
C GLY A 83 -6.63 -14.85 -11.47
N GLY A 84 -6.78 -13.64 -12.01
CA GLY A 84 -5.90 -12.51 -11.67
C GLY A 84 -4.44 -12.80 -12.01
N TRP A 85 -3.51 -12.41 -11.13
CA TRP A 85 -2.08 -12.67 -11.35
C TRP A 85 -1.65 -14.12 -11.09
N GLU A 86 -2.58 -14.97 -10.64
CA GLU A 86 -2.39 -16.43 -10.50
C GLU A 86 -2.93 -17.22 -11.70
N ALA A 87 -3.43 -16.54 -12.73
CA ALA A 87 -3.90 -17.20 -13.94
C ALA A 87 -2.76 -17.99 -14.63
N PRO A 88 -3.05 -19.12 -15.29
CA PRO A 88 -2.01 -19.99 -15.87
C PRO A 88 -1.08 -19.31 -16.89
N ASP A 89 -1.57 -18.27 -17.57
CA ASP A 89 -0.86 -17.49 -18.58
C ASP A 89 -0.11 -16.27 -18.02
N VAL A 90 -0.16 -16.03 -16.71
CA VAL A 90 0.55 -14.92 -16.05
C VAL A 90 1.90 -15.38 -15.53
N GLU A 91 2.95 -14.59 -15.80
CA GLU A 91 4.34 -14.94 -15.44
C GLU A 91 4.63 -14.86 -13.94
N LEU A 92 3.84 -14.12 -13.16
CA LEU A 92 4.00 -13.95 -11.71
C LEU A 92 3.33 -15.06 -10.87
N ARG A 93 2.57 -15.98 -11.50
CA ARG A 93 1.81 -17.03 -10.81
C ARG A 93 2.66 -17.81 -9.80
N GLY A 94 2.04 -18.25 -8.71
CA GLY A 94 2.64 -18.92 -7.58
C GLY A 94 3.08 -18.00 -6.44
N HIS A 95 3.16 -16.68 -6.67
CA HIS A 95 3.60 -15.73 -5.64
C HIS A 95 2.64 -15.70 -4.44
N VAL A 96 1.33 -15.85 -4.69
CA VAL A 96 0.34 -15.82 -3.60
C VAL A 96 0.49 -17.01 -2.66
N VAL A 97 0.98 -18.16 -3.15
CA VAL A 97 1.13 -19.37 -2.34
C VAL A 97 2.16 -19.14 -1.24
N GLY A 98 3.23 -18.41 -1.54
CA GLY A 98 4.19 -17.99 -0.52
C GLY A 98 3.57 -17.11 0.56
N HIS A 99 2.87 -16.05 0.15
CA HIS A 99 2.13 -15.18 1.06
C HIS A 99 1.09 -15.94 1.90
N TYR A 100 0.39 -16.91 1.31
CA TYR A 100 -0.59 -17.74 2.00
C TYR A 100 0.07 -18.59 3.10
N LEU A 101 1.25 -19.17 2.86
CA LEU A 101 2.00 -19.90 3.89
C LEU A 101 2.41 -19.00 5.06
N SER A 102 2.93 -17.79 4.78
CA SER A 102 3.23 -16.79 5.81
C SER A 102 1.98 -16.42 6.61
N ALA A 103 0.88 -16.11 5.93
CA ALA A 103 -0.38 -15.72 6.56
C ALA A 103 -0.96 -16.83 7.46
N LEU A 104 -0.98 -18.08 6.99
CA LEU A 104 -1.40 -19.23 7.82
C LEU A 104 -0.54 -19.38 9.07
N SER A 105 0.77 -19.21 8.94
CA SER A 105 1.73 -19.35 10.03
C SER A 105 1.60 -18.25 11.08
N LEU A 106 1.48 -16.99 10.62
CA LEU A 106 1.23 -15.84 11.48
C LEU A 106 -0.13 -15.94 12.17
N MET A 107 -1.17 -16.35 11.44
CA MET A 107 -2.52 -16.52 12.01
C MET A 107 -2.54 -17.62 13.07
N TYR A 108 -1.84 -18.74 12.85
CA TYR A 108 -1.67 -19.77 13.86
C TYR A 108 -0.97 -19.22 15.11
N ALA A 109 0.13 -18.48 14.95
CA ALA A 109 0.82 -17.87 16.08
C ALA A 109 -0.08 -16.88 16.85
N ALA A 110 -0.82 -16.01 16.15
CA ALA A 110 -1.69 -14.99 16.75
C ALA A 110 -2.94 -15.54 17.46
N THR A 111 -3.41 -16.74 17.10
CA THR A 111 -4.69 -17.26 17.57
C THR A 111 -4.61 -18.59 18.31
N GLY A 112 -3.58 -19.40 18.03
CA GLY A 112 -3.51 -20.80 18.46
C GLY A 112 -4.49 -21.74 17.74
N ASP A 113 -5.20 -21.27 16.70
CA ASP A 113 -6.18 -22.09 15.98
C ASP A 113 -5.48 -23.11 15.08
N ALA A 114 -5.56 -24.38 15.50
CA ALA A 114 -4.88 -25.51 14.86
C ALA A 114 -5.26 -25.73 13.38
N ARG A 115 -6.38 -25.18 12.90
CA ARG A 115 -6.79 -25.29 11.49
C ARG A 115 -5.77 -24.64 10.55
N PHE A 116 -5.20 -23.49 10.93
CA PHE A 116 -4.20 -22.79 10.11
C PHE A 116 -2.90 -23.58 10.03
N LYS A 117 -2.44 -24.14 11.16
CA LYS A 117 -1.29 -25.04 11.19
C LYS A 117 -1.51 -26.26 10.29
N ALA A 118 -2.67 -26.93 10.43
CA ALA A 118 -2.99 -28.11 9.61
C ALA A 118 -3.02 -27.79 8.11
N ARG A 119 -3.51 -26.60 7.74
CA ARG A 119 -3.50 -26.11 6.36
C ARG A 119 -2.08 -25.83 5.87
N ALA A 120 -1.24 -25.21 6.68
CA ALA A 120 0.15 -24.94 6.36
C ALA A 120 0.95 -26.25 6.18
N ASP A 121 0.78 -27.21 7.10
CA ASP A 121 1.41 -28.53 7.02
C ASP A 121 1.00 -29.29 5.74
N LEU A 122 -0.29 -29.21 5.36
CA LEU A 122 -0.79 -29.79 4.10
C LEU A 122 -0.10 -29.15 2.88
N MET A 123 -0.03 -27.82 2.83
CA MET A 123 0.60 -27.10 1.72
C MET A 123 2.08 -27.46 1.59
N VAL A 124 2.82 -27.52 2.70
CA VAL A 124 4.23 -27.96 2.72
C VAL A 124 4.39 -29.38 2.19
N ALA A 125 3.55 -30.32 2.65
CA ALA A 125 3.62 -31.71 2.22
C ALA A 125 3.38 -31.85 0.71
N GLU A 126 2.45 -31.08 0.14
CA GLU A 126 2.20 -31.06 -1.30
C GLU A 126 3.32 -30.36 -2.09
N LEU A 127 3.84 -29.23 -1.60
CA LEU A 127 4.97 -28.52 -2.20
C LEU A 127 6.25 -29.38 -2.21
N ALA A 128 6.49 -30.17 -1.17
CA ALA A 128 7.60 -31.12 -1.14
C ALA A 128 7.50 -32.17 -2.26
N LYS A 129 6.32 -32.78 -2.45
CA LYS A 129 6.06 -33.72 -3.56
C LYS A 129 6.26 -33.07 -4.92
N ILE A 130 5.84 -31.81 -5.04
CA ILE A 130 6.00 -31.01 -6.25
C ILE A 130 7.49 -30.72 -6.52
N GLN A 131 8.26 -30.33 -5.51
CA GLN A 131 9.70 -30.08 -5.62
C GLN A 131 10.44 -31.35 -6.07
N ASP A 132 10.10 -32.52 -5.51
CA ASP A 132 10.66 -33.82 -5.92
C ASP A 132 10.32 -34.17 -7.38
N ALA A 133 9.11 -33.84 -7.84
CA ALA A 133 8.70 -34.03 -9.22
C ALA A 133 9.40 -33.05 -10.16
N GLN A 134 9.57 -31.79 -9.74
CA GLN A 134 10.28 -30.75 -10.50
C GLN A 134 11.77 -31.07 -10.65
N ALA A 135 12.40 -31.70 -9.67
CA ALA A 135 13.80 -32.16 -9.77
C ALA A 135 14.05 -33.20 -10.88
N LYS A 136 13.00 -33.79 -11.47
CA LYS A 136 13.11 -34.67 -12.66
C LYS A 136 13.11 -33.90 -13.99
N ARG A 137 12.79 -32.61 -13.95
CA ARG A 137 12.60 -31.75 -15.13
C ARG A 137 13.49 -30.50 -15.12
N PHE A 138 13.86 -30.04 -13.94
CA PHE A 138 14.63 -28.84 -13.64
C PHE A 138 15.77 -29.16 -12.69
N HIS A 139 16.63 -28.19 -12.39
CA HIS A 139 17.72 -28.39 -11.44
C HIS A 139 17.20 -28.73 -10.05
N ALA A 140 17.97 -29.53 -9.31
CA ALA A 140 17.61 -29.96 -7.96
C ALA A 140 17.35 -28.77 -7.03
N GLY A 141 16.30 -28.87 -6.22
CA GLY A 141 15.88 -27.82 -5.28
C GLY A 141 14.96 -26.74 -5.86
N TYR A 142 14.80 -26.70 -7.19
CA TYR A 142 13.85 -25.80 -7.83
C TYR A 142 12.40 -26.03 -7.37
N LEU A 143 11.69 -24.95 -7.04
CA LEU A 143 10.26 -24.99 -6.71
C LEU A 143 9.56 -23.70 -7.18
N SER A 144 8.71 -23.81 -8.19
CA SER A 144 7.84 -22.70 -8.65
C SER A 144 6.61 -23.18 -9.43
N ALA A 145 5.66 -22.28 -9.68
CA ALA A 145 4.50 -22.47 -10.54
C ALA A 145 4.77 -22.20 -12.04
N PHE A 146 5.98 -21.74 -12.37
CA PHE A 146 6.46 -21.50 -13.73
C PHE A 146 7.77 -22.27 -13.97
N PRO A 147 8.24 -22.42 -15.22
CA PRO A 147 9.44 -23.22 -15.50
C PRO A 147 10.73 -22.47 -15.12
N GLU A 148 11.84 -23.20 -15.03
CA GLU A 148 13.13 -22.64 -14.55
C GLU A 148 13.75 -21.61 -15.51
N GLU A 149 13.40 -21.66 -16.80
CA GLU A 149 13.88 -20.78 -17.86
C GLU A 149 13.57 -19.28 -17.64
N PHE A 150 12.59 -18.96 -16.80
CA PHE A 150 12.32 -17.57 -16.41
C PHE A 150 13.53 -16.92 -15.73
N PHE A 151 14.34 -17.70 -15.02
CA PHE A 151 15.58 -17.21 -14.41
C PHE A 151 16.68 -17.01 -15.45
N ASP A 152 16.74 -17.85 -16.50
CA ASP A 152 17.64 -17.64 -17.64
C ASP A 152 17.31 -16.32 -18.36
N ARG A 153 16.02 -16.00 -18.49
CA ARG A 153 15.55 -14.71 -19.05
C ARG A 153 15.99 -13.53 -18.19
N VAL A 154 15.92 -13.64 -16.87
CA VAL A 154 16.42 -12.58 -15.96
C VAL A 154 17.91 -12.35 -16.16
N GLU A 155 18.70 -13.42 -16.16
CA GLU A 155 20.16 -13.37 -16.32
C GLU A 155 20.58 -12.84 -17.70
N ALA A 156 19.79 -13.16 -18.74
CA ALA A 156 19.96 -12.64 -20.09
C ALA A 156 19.32 -11.25 -20.30
N ARG A 157 18.69 -10.66 -19.27
CA ARG A 157 17.92 -9.41 -19.31
C ARG A 157 16.85 -9.35 -20.39
N GLN A 158 16.22 -10.48 -20.63
CA GLN A 158 15.04 -10.58 -21.48
C GLN A 158 13.81 -10.22 -20.65
N ARG A 159 12.76 -9.70 -21.30
CA ARG A 159 11.50 -9.39 -20.61
C ARG A 159 11.01 -10.65 -19.92
N VAL A 160 10.71 -10.58 -18.63
CA VAL A 160 10.04 -11.61 -17.81
C VAL A 160 9.55 -10.93 -16.54
N TRP A 161 8.44 -11.39 -15.97
CA TRP A 161 7.88 -10.75 -14.79
C TRP A 161 8.40 -11.35 -13.48
N ALA A 162 9.39 -10.68 -12.88
CA ALA A 162 9.83 -10.80 -11.47
C ALA A 162 9.88 -12.23 -10.85
N PRO A 163 10.57 -13.21 -11.47
CA PRO A 163 10.58 -14.58 -10.96
C PRO A 163 11.30 -14.72 -9.59
N TYR A 164 12.34 -13.91 -9.32
CA TYR A 164 13.00 -13.87 -8.00
C TYR A 164 12.07 -13.33 -6.90
N TYR A 165 11.19 -12.37 -7.21
CA TYR A 165 10.16 -11.93 -6.26
C TYR A 165 9.22 -13.08 -5.87
N THR A 166 8.80 -13.90 -6.83
CA THR A 166 7.87 -15.02 -6.59
C THR A 166 8.51 -16.08 -5.70
N ILE A 167 9.74 -16.52 -6.01
CA ILE A 167 10.40 -17.53 -5.17
C ILE A 167 10.77 -16.97 -3.79
N HIS A 168 11.07 -15.67 -3.66
CA HIS A 168 11.22 -15.04 -2.34
C HIS A 168 9.96 -15.27 -1.49
N LYS A 169 8.75 -15.07 -2.02
CA LYS A 169 7.53 -15.31 -1.24
C LYS A 169 7.39 -16.76 -0.81
N ILE A 170 7.67 -17.70 -1.73
CA ILE A 170 7.59 -19.13 -1.43
C ILE A 170 8.59 -19.50 -0.33
N MET A 171 9.83 -19.00 -0.43
CA MET A 171 10.87 -19.25 0.56
C MET A 171 10.52 -18.64 1.92
N ALA A 172 10.04 -17.39 1.94
CA ALA A 172 9.63 -16.72 3.17
C ALA A 172 8.48 -17.46 3.85
N GLY A 173 7.45 -17.84 3.07
CA GLY A 173 6.33 -18.64 3.57
C GLY A 173 6.73 -19.99 4.13
N LEU A 174 7.61 -20.74 3.44
CA LEU A 174 8.12 -22.01 3.95
C LEU A 174 8.93 -21.83 5.24
N LEU A 175 9.74 -20.77 5.33
CA LEU A 175 10.50 -20.46 6.53
C LEU A 175 9.58 -20.07 7.69
N ASP A 176 8.52 -19.29 7.45
CA ASP A 176 7.53 -18.94 8.47
C ASP A 176 6.79 -20.19 8.99
N VAL A 177 6.49 -21.16 8.12
CA VAL A 177 5.89 -22.44 8.56
C VAL A 177 6.86 -23.24 9.42
N HIS A 178 8.16 -23.19 9.13
CA HIS A 178 9.16 -23.79 10.02
C HIS A 178 9.17 -23.09 11.38
N GLU A 179 9.32 -21.77 11.39
CA GLU A 179 9.53 -20.95 12.59
C GLU A 179 8.30 -20.89 13.51
N LEU A 180 7.11 -20.73 12.93
CA LEU A 180 5.87 -20.48 13.69
C LEU A 180 5.00 -21.73 13.85
N CYS A 181 5.12 -22.71 12.95
CA CYS A 181 4.36 -23.96 13.01
C CYS A 181 5.22 -25.18 13.42
N GLY A 182 6.54 -25.03 13.60
CA GLY A 182 7.44 -26.11 13.99
C GLY A 182 7.56 -27.23 12.94
N ASN A 183 7.37 -26.91 11.66
CA ASN A 183 7.41 -27.90 10.59
C ASN A 183 8.84 -28.09 10.05
N ALA A 184 9.45 -29.25 10.34
CA ALA A 184 10.81 -29.56 9.88
C ALA A 184 10.90 -29.82 8.37
N GLN A 185 9.83 -30.32 7.74
CA GLN A 185 9.80 -30.53 6.28
C GLN A 185 9.81 -29.20 5.52
N ALA A 186 9.19 -28.16 6.08
CA ALA A 186 9.24 -26.82 5.49
C ALA A 186 10.69 -26.30 5.41
N LEU A 187 11.50 -26.53 6.46
CA LEU A 187 12.92 -26.18 6.47
C LEU A 187 13.72 -27.00 5.43
N ASP A 188 13.44 -28.29 5.27
CA ASP A 188 14.06 -29.12 4.22
C ASP A 188 13.77 -28.57 2.81
N VAL A 189 12.50 -28.27 2.51
CA VAL A 189 12.09 -27.75 1.20
C VAL A 189 12.76 -26.40 0.90
N VAL A 190 12.75 -25.47 1.85
CA VAL A 190 13.33 -24.13 1.64
C VAL A 190 14.86 -24.16 1.58
N THR A 191 15.51 -25.07 2.31
CA THR A 191 16.97 -25.25 2.25
C THR A 191 17.39 -25.73 0.86
N LYS A 192 16.65 -26.67 0.27
CA LYS A 192 16.86 -27.10 -1.13
C LYS A 192 16.66 -25.94 -2.12
N MET A 193 15.70 -25.04 -1.87
CA MET A 193 15.55 -23.82 -2.69
C MET A 193 16.74 -22.86 -2.52
N ALA A 194 17.29 -22.73 -1.32
CA ALA A 194 18.49 -21.92 -1.07
C ALA A 194 19.73 -22.52 -1.77
N ASP A 195 19.88 -23.84 -1.78
CA ASP A 195 20.91 -24.54 -2.55
C ASP A 195 20.74 -24.33 -4.06
N TRP A 196 19.50 -24.31 -4.55
CA TRP A 196 19.21 -23.96 -5.94
C TRP A 196 19.58 -22.50 -6.26
N ALA A 197 19.26 -21.54 -5.37
CA ALA A 197 19.63 -20.14 -5.56
C ALA A 197 21.16 -19.96 -5.56
N LYS A 198 21.86 -20.69 -4.68
CA LYS A 198 23.32 -20.78 -4.66
C LYS A 198 23.86 -21.29 -6.00
N PHE A 199 23.27 -22.38 -6.53
CA PHE A 199 23.64 -22.90 -7.84
C PHE A 199 23.55 -21.81 -8.92
N ARG A 200 22.45 -21.05 -9.00
CA ARG A 200 22.31 -19.95 -9.97
C ARG A 200 23.40 -18.89 -9.81
N VAL A 201 23.60 -18.40 -8.57
CA VAL A 201 24.60 -17.37 -8.26
C VAL A 201 26.02 -17.81 -8.61
N ASP A 202 26.37 -19.07 -8.38
CA ASP A 202 27.72 -19.58 -8.66
C ASP A 202 28.02 -19.74 -10.17
N HIS A 203 27.00 -19.71 -11.04
CA HIS A 203 27.14 -19.90 -12.48
C HIS A 203 27.20 -18.60 -13.28
N ILE A 204 27.03 -17.45 -12.63
CA ILE A 204 27.06 -16.15 -13.27
C ILE A 204 28.11 -15.24 -12.63
N THR A 205 28.67 -14.34 -13.44
CA THR A 205 29.62 -13.35 -12.93
C THR A 205 28.89 -12.31 -12.08
N GLU A 206 29.62 -11.64 -11.19
CA GLU A 206 29.07 -10.54 -10.39
C GLU A 206 28.44 -9.43 -11.28
N ALA A 207 29.06 -9.14 -12.43
CA ALA A 207 28.54 -8.15 -13.37
C ALA A 207 27.19 -8.58 -13.97
N GLN A 208 27.04 -9.87 -14.32
CA GLN A 208 25.76 -10.43 -14.78
C GLN A 208 24.72 -10.41 -13.66
N GLN A 209 25.10 -10.81 -12.44
CA GLN A 209 24.23 -10.79 -11.26
C GLN A 209 23.71 -9.37 -10.99
N GLN A 210 24.58 -8.38 -10.91
CA GLN A 210 24.15 -6.99 -10.67
C GLN A 210 23.27 -6.43 -11.79
N ALA A 211 23.51 -6.82 -13.05
CA ALA A 211 22.62 -6.45 -14.15
C ALA A 211 21.25 -7.15 -14.06
N ALA A 212 21.20 -8.39 -13.60
CA ALA A 212 19.98 -9.17 -13.38
C ALA A 212 19.11 -8.57 -12.26
N LEU A 213 19.73 -8.00 -11.22
CA LEU A 213 19.04 -7.30 -10.11
C LEU A 213 18.28 -6.02 -10.56
N GLY A 214 18.41 -5.61 -11.83
CA GLY A 214 17.50 -4.64 -12.45
C GLY A 214 16.07 -5.16 -12.61
N THR A 215 15.87 -6.49 -12.58
CA THR A 215 14.54 -7.12 -12.45
C THR A 215 14.21 -7.28 -10.97
N GLU A 216 12.95 -7.02 -10.61
CA GLU A 216 12.50 -7.16 -9.23
C GLU A 216 12.76 -8.57 -8.66
N HIS A 217 13.36 -8.61 -7.48
CA HIS A 217 13.78 -9.82 -6.77
C HIS A 217 13.25 -9.89 -5.34
N GLY A 218 12.33 -8.99 -4.94
CA GLY A 218 11.84 -8.94 -3.57
C GLY A 218 12.98 -8.88 -2.53
N GLY A 219 12.81 -9.55 -1.39
CA GLY A 219 13.78 -9.64 -0.30
C GLY A 219 14.54 -10.96 -0.36
N MET A 220 15.10 -11.32 -1.53
CA MET A 220 15.93 -12.52 -1.64
C MET A 220 17.14 -12.47 -0.68
N ASN A 221 17.76 -11.30 -0.50
CA ASN A 221 18.80 -11.10 0.50
C ASN A 221 18.27 -11.37 1.92
N GLU A 222 17.10 -10.82 2.26
CA GLU A 222 16.46 -11.04 3.57
C GLU A 222 16.20 -12.53 3.86
N VAL A 223 15.50 -13.23 2.97
CA VAL A 223 15.10 -14.62 3.22
C VAL A 223 16.30 -15.56 3.28
N LEU A 224 17.33 -15.36 2.45
CA LEU A 224 18.56 -16.15 2.50
C LEU A 224 19.37 -15.89 3.77
N ALA A 225 19.42 -14.64 4.25
CA ALA A 225 20.02 -14.30 5.53
C ALA A 225 19.27 -14.97 6.70
N ASN A 226 17.93 -15.02 6.65
CA ASN A 226 17.13 -15.73 7.64
C ASN A 226 17.31 -17.26 7.58
N ILE A 227 17.48 -17.86 6.39
CA ILE A 227 17.80 -19.28 6.26
C ILE A 227 19.20 -19.58 6.81
N TYR A 228 20.18 -18.68 6.61
CA TYR A 228 21.46 -18.77 7.32
C TYR A 228 21.25 -18.78 8.84
N ALA A 229 20.44 -17.86 9.36
CA ALA A 229 20.16 -17.80 10.79
C ALA A 229 19.55 -19.10 11.34
N ALA A 230 18.64 -19.72 10.58
CA ALA A 230 17.97 -20.96 10.95
C ALA A 230 18.87 -22.22 10.83
N THR A 231 19.82 -22.24 9.89
CA THR A 231 20.58 -23.45 9.53
C THR A 231 22.04 -23.44 9.97
N GLY A 232 22.61 -22.26 10.20
CA GLY A 232 24.05 -22.10 10.45
C GLY A 232 24.94 -22.26 9.21
N ASN A 233 24.38 -22.44 8.01
CA ASN A 233 25.18 -22.63 6.80
C ASN A 233 25.63 -21.28 6.21
N PRO A 234 26.93 -20.90 6.32
CA PRO A 234 27.42 -19.59 5.92
C PRO A 234 27.30 -19.30 4.42
N GLU A 235 27.15 -20.33 3.58
CA GLU A 235 26.91 -20.13 2.15
C GLU A 235 25.62 -19.35 1.88
N TYR A 236 24.58 -19.50 2.70
CA TYR A 236 23.34 -18.75 2.47
C TYR A 236 23.48 -17.26 2.75
N LEU A 237 24.33 -16.86 3.71
CA LEU A 237 24.65 -15.44 3.91
C LEU A 237 25.48 -14.88 2.74
N ARG A 238 26.43 -15.68 2.21
CA ARG A 238 27.17 -15.29 1.00
C ARG A 238 26.23 -15.09 -0.20
N VAL A 239 25.26 -15.98 -0.39
CA VAL A 239 24.28 -15.87 -1.47
C VAL A 239 23.32 -14.70 -1.21
N ALA A 240 22.94 -14.42 0.05
CA ALA A 240 22.18 -13.22 0.39
C ALA A 240 22.87 -11.94 -0.11
N HIS A 241 24.17 -11.78 0.16
CA HIS A 241 24.98 -10.65 -0.32
C HIS A 241 25.07 -10.57 -1.85
N ALA A 242 24.89 -11.67 -2.58
CA ALA A 242 24.82 -11.63 -4.05
C ALA A 242 23.55 -10.92 -4.56
N PHE A 243 22.53 -10.76 -3.73
CA PHE A 243 21.32 -9.98 -4.01
C PHE A 243 21.40 -8.52 -3.53
N ASP A 244 22.53 -8.07 -2.99
CA ASP A 244 22.76 -6.67 -2.65
C ASP A 244 22.86 -5.83 -3.92
N HIS A 245 21.80 -5.10 -4.24
CA HIS A 245 21.71 -4.34 -5.48
C HIS A 245 22.48 -3.03 -5.36
N LYS A 246 23.73 -3.02 -5.86
CA LYS A 246 24.67 -1.90 -5.73
C LYS A 246 24.14 -0.58 -6.27
N ALA A 247 23.35 -0.62 -7.35
CA ALA A 247 22.73 0.58 -7.92
C ALA A 247 21.78 1.31 -6.94
N ILE A 248 21.30 0.62 -5.91
CA ILE A 248 20.48 1.20 -4.82
C ILE A 248 21.32 1.38 -3.56
N PHE A 249 22.14 0.40 -3.18
CA PHE A 249 22.88 0.42 -1.92
C PHE A 249 24.05 1.43 -1.93
N ASP A 250 24.74 1.60 -3.06
CA ASP A 250 25.89 2.51 -3.14
C ASP A 250 25.48 3.99 -2.93
N PRO A 251 24.41 4.52 -3.58
CA PRO A 251 23.92 5.87 -3.27
C PRO A 251 23.47 6.02 -1.82
N LEU A 252 22.70 5.07 -1.28
CA LEU A 252 22.19 5.15 0.10
C LEU A 252 23.34 5.17 1.13
N ARG A 253 24.42 4.41 0.89
CA ARG A 253 25.66 4.47 1.71
C ARG A 253 26.35 5.82 1.68
N ARG A 254 26.19 6.58 0.60
CA ARG A 254 26.70 7.95 0.47
C ARG A 254 25.69 8.99 0.95
N HIS A 255 24.57 8.57 1.54
CA HIS A 255 23.43 9.42 1.91
C HIS A 255 22.87 10.21 0.72
N GLU A 256 22.87 9.59 -0.46
CA GLU A 256 22.21 10.09 -1.66
C GLU A 256 20.87 9.36 -1.80
N ASP A 257 19.79 10.08 -2.08
CA ASP A 257 18.45 9.53 -2.29
C ASP A 257 18.22 9.25 -3.80
N PRO A 258 18.26 7.98 -4.26
CA PRO A 258 18.15 7.64 -5.68
C PRO A 258 16.71 7.34 -6.11
N LEU A 259 15.70 7.65 -5.28
CA LEU A 259 14.41 6.97 -5.37
C LEU A 259 13.49 7.47 -6.48
N ASN A 260 13.64 8.72 -6.94
CA ASN A 260 12.73 9.33 -7.92
C ASN A 260 12.56 8.46 -9.19
N GLY A 261 11.31 8.16 -9.55
CA GLY A 261 10.95 7.35 -10.72
C GLY A 261 11.11 5.84 -10.55
N LEU A 262 11.67 5.37 -9.43
CA LEU A 262 11.77 3.94 -9.15
C LEU A 262 10.43 3.39 -8.64
N HIS A 263 10.12 2.16 -9.04
CA HIS A 263 9.03 1.39 -8.45
C HIS A 263 9.31 1.17 -6.95
N ALA A 264 8.45 1.71 -6.09
CA ALA A 264 8.70 1.88 -4.67
C ALA A 264 8.77 0.53 -3.94
N ASN A 265 7.76 -0.33 -4.13
CA ASN A 265 7.67 -1.60 -3.41
C ASN A 265 8.84 -2.55 -3.69
N THR A 266 9.49 -2.40 -4.84
CA THR A 266 10.69 -3.18 -5.17
C THR A 266 11.87 -2.83 -4.29
N GLN A 267 11.95 -1.60 -3.77
CA GLN A 267 13.12 -1.17 -2.99
C GLN A 267 13.01 -1.60 -1.53
N PHE A 268 11.83 -1.55 -0.89
CA PHE A 268 11.70 -1.82 0.55
C PHE A 268 12.26 -3.20 0.98
N PRO A 269 11.94 -4.32 0.30
CA PRO A 269 12.45 -5.63 0.71
C PRO A 269 13.97 -5.75 0.64
N LYS A 270 14.62 -5.03 -0.28
CA LYS A 270 16.09 -4.98 -0.36
C LYS A 270 16.69 -4.35 0.90
N ILE A 271 16.06 -3.26 1.36
CA ILE A 271 16.49 -2.51 2.54
C ILE A 271 16.18 -3.26 3.83
N ILE A 272 15.07 -4.01 3.88
CA ILE A 272 14.80 -4.95 4.98
C ILE A 272 15.86 -6.05 5.02
N GLY A 273 16.29 -6.56 3.86
CA GLY A 273 17.41 -7.49 3.78
C GLY A 273 18.71 -6.90 4.31
N ALA A 274 19.04 -5.64 3.96
CA ALA A 274 20.18 -4.93 4.56
C ALA A 274 20.05 -4.84 6.09
N ALA A 275 18.87 -4.50 6.61
CA ALA A 275 18.64 -4.48 8.05
C ALA A 275 18.94 -5.85 8.70
N ARG A 276 18.49 -6.94 8.09
CA ARG A 276 18.75 -8.28 8.59
C ARG A 276 20.23 -8.69 8.48
N GLU A 277 20.90 -8.29 7.41
CA GLU A 277 22.33 -8.52 7.22
C GLU A 277 23.18 -7.76 8.25
N TYR A 278 22.78 -6.55 8.64
CA TYR A 278 23.42 -5.83 9.75
C TYR A 278 23.37 -6.64 11.04
N GLU A 279 22.20 -7.17 11.40
CA GLU A 279 22.00 -7.93 12.64
C GLU A 279 22.88 -9.19 12.70
N LEU A 280 23.02 -9.89 11.56
CA LEU A 280 23.78 -11.14 11.47
C LEU A 280 25.29 -10.94 11.25
N SER A 281 25.70 -9.81 10.66
CA SER A 281 27.11 -9.54 10.33
C SER A 281 27.81 -8.60 11.30
N GLY A 282 27.07 -7.65 11.88
CA GLY A 282 27.60 -6.50 12.62
C GLY A 282 28.14 -5.37 11.73
N ASP A 283 28.05 -5.48 10.40
CA ASP A 283 28.56 -4.46 9.48
C ASP A 283 27.63 -3.24 9.43
N THR A 284 28.11 -2.12 9.98
CA THR A 284 27.34 -0.89 10.13
C THR A 284 26.96 -0.24 8.81
N GLN A 285 27.60 -0.58 7.68
CA GLN A 285 27.19 -0.05 6.38
C GLN A 285 25.73 -0.40 6.04
N TYR A 286 25.29 -1.61 6.40
CA TYR A 286 23.92 -2.04 6.18
C TYR A 286 22.91 -1.31 7.09
N ARG A 287 23.29 -1.05 8.35
CA ARG A 287 22.51 -0.19 9.26
C ARG A 287 22.35 1.20 8.66
N ASP A 288 23.44 1.80 8.17
CA ASP A 288 23.43 3.16 7.64
C ASP A 288 22.54 3.26 6.39
N ILE A 289 22.57 2.25 5.50
CA ILE A 289 21.61 2.11 4.38
C ILE A 289 20.16 2.11 4.90
N ALA A 290 19.86 1.22 5.85
CA ALA A 290 18.51 1.01 6.36
C ALA A 290 17.96 2.26 7.07
N THR A 291 18.75 2.87 7.94
CA THR A 291 18.37 4.06 8.69
C THR A 291 18.22 5.29 7.78
N PHE A 292 19.13 5.51 6.85
CA PHE A 292 19.01 6.64 5.91
C PHE A 292 17.79 6.48 5.00
N PHE A 293 17.58 5.28 4.44
CA PHE A 293 16.41 5.02 3.61
C PHE A 293 15.11 5.20 4.41
N TRP A 294 15.04 4.69 5.64
CA TRP A 294 13.87 4.84 6.50
C TRP A 294 13.56 6.31 6.77
N ASP A 295 14.57 7.11 7.14
CA ASP A 295 14.43 8.54 7.37
C ASP A 295 13.88 9.27 6.13
N ARG A 296 14.47 9.03 4.95
CA ARG A 296 13.99 9.62 3.69
C ARG A 296 12.53 9.27 3.43
N VAL A 297 12.15 8.00 3.57
CA VAL A 297 10.79 7.59 3.22
C VAL A 297 9.77 8.10 4.25
N VAL A 298 10.06 7.96 5.54
CA VAL A 298 9.14 8.36 6.62
C VAL A 298 8.93 9.86 6.64
N HIS A 299 10.01 10.65 6.62
CA HIS A 299 9.92 12.09 6.85
C HIS A 299 9.74 12.93 5.59
N HIS A 300 10.06 12.38 4.42
CA HIS A 300 10.07 13.17 3.18
C HIS A 300 9.26 12.58 2.03
N ARG A 301 8.96 11.27 2.05
CA ARG A 301 8.30 10.59 0.92
C ARG A 301 6.99 9.89 1.30
N SER A 302 6.42 10.20 2.45
CA SER A 302 5.13 9.65 2.90
C SER A 302 4.05 10.73 2.97
N TYR A 303 2.82 10.37 2.59
CA TYR A 303 1.63 11.19 2.84
C TYR A 303 1.23 11.11 4.32
N VAL A 304 0.27 11.97 4.73
CA VAL A 304 -0.23 12.07 6.11
C VAL A 304 -0.72 10.73 6.69
N MET A 305 -1.17 9.81 5.85
CA MET A 305 -1.63 8.48 6.25
C MET A 305 -0.50 7.45 6.44
N GLY A 306 0.77 7.82 6.23
CA GLY A 306 1.94 6.93 6.33
C GLY A 306 2.20 6.06 5.09
N GLY A 307 1.37 6.21 4.04
CA GLY A 307 1.57 5.59 2.73
C GLY A 307 2.46 6.44 1.82
N ASN A 308 3.01 5.84 0.77
CA ASN A 308 3.87 6.51 -0.22
C ASN A 308 3.63 5.96 -1.63
N SER A 309 4.23 6.64 -2.62
CA SER A 309 4.10 6.41 -4.07
C SER A 309 2.75 6.81 -4.68
N ASP A 310 2.78 7.06 -5.99
CA ASP A 310 1.60 7.24 -6.85
C ASP A 310 1.89 6.51 -8.17
N GLY A 311 0.99 5.63 -8.58
CA GLY A 311 1.23 4.66 -9.66
C GLY A 311 2.41 3.74 -9.37
N GLU A 312 2.62 3.36 -8.11
CA GLU A 312 3.71 2.50 -7.60
C GLU A 312 5.10 3.12 -7.67
N ALA A 313 5.25 4.33 -8.21
CA ALA A 313 6.55 4.99 -8.34
C ALA A 313 6.75 6.03 -7.24
N PHE A 314 7.98 6.14 -6.76
CA PHE A 314 8.41 7.34 -6.08
C PHE A 314 8.43 8.51 -7.08
N PHE A 315 8.11 9.70 -6.58
CA PHE A 315 8.13 10.94 -7.34
C PHE A 315 8.93 12.01 -6.58
N PRO A 316 9.31 13.13 -7.23
CA PRO A 316 10.05 14.19 -6.56
C PRO A 316 9.27 14.85 -5.42
N GLU A 317 9.94 15.15 -4.31
CA GLU A 317 9.34 15.64 -3.05
C GLU A 317 8.63 16.99 -3.22
N GLU A 318 9.01 17.78 -4.21
CA GLU A 318 8.39 19.07 -4.53
C GLU A 318 7.09 18.95 -5.37
N GLN A 319 6.54 17.74 -5.50
CA GLN A 319 5.39 17.45 -6.38
C GLN A 319 4.25 16.69 -5.71
N PHE A 320 4.25 16.56 -4.38
CA PHE A 320 3.23 15.83 -3.61
C PHE A 320 1.79 16.23 -3.95
N SER A 321 1.50 17.53 -4.03
CA SER A 321 0.18 18.09 -4.40
C SER A 321 -0.30 17.64 -5.78
N LYS A 322 0.61 17.27 -6.68
CA LYS A 322 0.32 16.79 -8.04
C LYS A 322 0.07 15.28 -8.08
N HIS A 323 0.52 14.55 -7.06
CA HIS A 323 0.47 13.09 -6.96
C HIS A 323 -0.67 12.59 -6.05
N LEU A 324 -1.79 13.30 -5.98
CA LEU A 324 -3.01 12.81 -5.33
C LEU A 324 -3.84 11.96 -6.30
N GLY A 325 -3.22 10.91 -6.84
CA GLY A 325 -3.81 10.05 -7.86
C GLY A 325 -4.89 9.10 -7.35
N ALA A 326 -5.67 8.56 -8.28
CA ALA A 326 -6.57 7.42 -8.01
C ALA A 326 -5.75 6.13 -7.71
N SER A 327 -4.54 6.06 -8.26
CA SER A 327 -3.52 5.05 -7.96
C SER A 327 -2.53 5.56 -6.91
N GLY A 328 -3.03 6.26 -5.88
CA GLY A 328 -2.22 6.78 -4.77
C GLY A 328 -1.53 5.67 -3.97
N PRO A 329 -1.18 5.89 -2.69
CA PRO A 329 -0.32 4.96 -1.96
C PRO A 329 -0.67 3.47 -2.07
N GLU A 330 0.31 2.65 -2.43
CA GLU A 330 0.19 1.19 -2.48
C GLU A 330 0.30 0.59 -1.06
N THR A 331 -0.55 -0.39 -0.75
CA THR A 331 -0.62 -1.01 0.58
C THR A 331 0.65 -1.81 0.94
N CYS A 332 1.27 -2.51 -0.03
CA CYS A 332 2.53 -3.24 0.20
C CYS A 332 3.66 -2.33 0.71
N ASN A 333 3.68 -1.07 0.26
CA ASN A 333 4.72 -0.12 0.65
C ASN A 333 4.67 0.14 2.14
N THR A 334 3.47 0.37 2.68
CA THR A 334 3.30 0.54 4.12
C THR A 334 3.56 -0.75 4.87
N TYR A 335 3.09 -1.91 4.39
CA TYR A 335 3.45 -3.21 5.00
C TYR A 335 4.97 -3.35 5.20
N ASN A 336 5.75 -3.08 4.14
CA ASN A 336 7.21 -3.22 4.20
C ASN A 336 7.87 -2.11 5.02
N MET A 337 7.35 -0.87 4.95
CA MET A 337 7.86 0.20 5.80
C MET A 337 7.60 -0.05 7.29
N LEU A 338 6.46 -0.64 7.66
CA LEU A 338 6.20 -1.06 9.03
C LEU A 338 7.16 -2.17 9.47
N LYS A 339 7.47 -3.13 8.59
CA LYS A 339 8.49 -4.16 8.83
C LYS A 339 9.88 -3.55 9.05
N LEU A 340 10.32 -2.63 8.19
CA LEU A 340 11.59 -1.92 8.34
C LEU A 340 11.64 -1.09 9.62
N THR A 341 10.54 -0.40 9.96
CA THR A 341 10.43 0.44 11.17
C THR A 341 10.68 -0.36 12.44
N ARG A 342 10.31 -1.65 12.46
CA ARG A 342 10.59 -2.53 13.59
C ARG A 342 12.08 -2.77 13.79
N HIS A 343 12.83 -3.07 12.73
CA HIS A 343 14.29 -3.20 12.82
C HIS A 343 14.91 -1.91 13.39
N ILE A 344 14.51 -0.74 12.88
CA ILE A 344 14.97 0.57 13.40
C ILE A 344 14.66 0.70 14.90
N PHE A 345 13.45 0.33 15.33
CA PHE A 345 13.05 0.37 16.73
C PHE A 345 13.82 -0.62 17.61
N GLU A 346 14.07 -1.83 17.12
CA GLU A 346 14.82 -2.88 17.84
C GLU A 346 16.25 -2.43 18.15
N TRP A 347 16.88 -1.69 17.22
CA TRP A 347 18.22 -1.13 17.43
C TRP A 347 18.22 0.12 18.30
N SER A 348 17.21 1.00 18.12
CA SER A 348 17.12 2.29 18.80
C SER A 348 15.67 2.66 19.11
N PRO A 349 15.11 2.16 20.22
CA PRO A 349 13.72 2.40 20.59
C PRO A 349 13.39 3.89 20.67
N SER A 350 12.46 4.34 19.85
CA SER A 350 12.04 5.75 19.78
C SER A 350 10.52 5.86 19.66
N ALA A 351 9.97 6.97 20.18
CA ALA A 351 8.55 7.27 19.96
C ALA A 351 8.29 7.62 18.49
N ASP A 352 9.26 8.24 17.81
CA ASP A 352 9.19 8.62 16.41
C ASP A 352 8.92 7.42 15.47
N ALA A 353 9.68 6.33 15.65
CA ALA A 353 9.44 5.09 14.93
C ALA A 353 8.03 4.53 15.18
N MET A 354 7.56 4.57 16.43
CA MET A 354 6.24 4.07 16.80
C MET A 354 5.10 5.02 16.45
N ASP A 355 5.36 6.32 16.29
CA ASP A 355 4.41 7.30 15.78
C ASP A 355 4.18 7.07 14.27
N PHE A 356 5.24 6.82 13.50
CA PHE A 356 5.10 6.39 12.11
C PHE A 356 4.39 5.03 12.01
N TYR A 357 4.74 4.07 12.87
CA TYR A 357 4.10 2.76 12.88
C TYR A 357 2.59 2.87 13.16
N GLU A 358 2.21 3.59 14.23
CA GLU A 358 0.81 3.87 14.57
C GLU A 358 0.07 4.55 13.42
N ARG A 359 0.69 5.53 12.78
CA ARG A 359 0.11 6.27 11.66
C ARG A 359 -0.17 5.37 10.46
N GLY A 360 0.82 4.62 9.97
CA GLY A 360 0.64 3.69 8.86
C GLY A 360 -0.35 2.57 9.19
N LEU A 361 -0.35 2.09 10.44
CA LEU A 361 -1.23 1.03 10.89
C LEU A 361 -2.71 1.45 10.89
N PHE A 362 -3.04 2.55 11.58
CA PHE A 362 -4.43 3.01 11.72
C PHE A 362 -4.97 3.62 10.43
N ASN A 363 -4.14 4.31 9.65
CA ASN A 363 -4.63 5.12 8.53
C ASN A 363 -4.42 4.49 7.16
N HIS A 364 -3.61 3.45 7.03
CA HIS A 364 -3.41 2.73 5.77
C HIS A 364 -3.73 1.24 5.88
N ILE A 365 -3.10 0.52 6.82
CA ILE A 365 -3.25 -0.94 6.92
C ILE A 365 -4.65 -1.34 7.37
N LEU A 366 -5.16 -0.79 8.47
CA LEU A 366 -6.51 -1.10 8.96
C LEU A 366 -7.59 -0.78 7.90
N PRO A 367 -7.64 0.40 7.26
CA PRO A 367 -8.59 0.68 6.18
C PRO A 367 -8.35 -0.05 4.87
N SER A 368 -7.26 -0.82 4.75
CA SER A 368 -6.97 -1.57 3.53
C SER A 368 -7.90 -2.76 3.34
N GLN A 369 -8.64 -3.16 4.37
CA GLN A 369 -9.63 -4.23 4.31
C GLN A 369 -11.06 -3.69 4.31
N ASP A 370 -11.90 -4.29 3.48
CA ASP A 370 -13.34 -4.14 3.57
C ASP A 370 -13.84 -4.78 4.87
N PRO A 371 -14.42 -4.02 5.81
CA PRO A 371 -14.85 -4.55 7.11
C PRO A 371 -16.09 -5.45 7.03
N GLU A 372 -16.71 -5.60 5.85
CA GLU A 372 -17.80 -6.55 5.63
C GLU A 372 -17.32 -7.86 5.00
N THR A 373 -16.51 -7.78 3.94
CA THR A 373 -16.12 -8.97 3.15
C THR A 373 -14.73 -9.53 3.45
N GLY A 374 -13.87 -8.75 4.12
CA GLY A 374 -12.46 -9.10 4.32
C GLY A 374 -11.57 -8.90 3.09
N MET A 375 -12.13 -8.49 1.95
CA MET A 375 -11.35 -8.23 0.74
C MET A 375 -10.50 -6.97 0.89
N VAL A 376 -9.32 -6.97 0.30
CA VAL A 376 -8.34 -5.89 0.49
C VAL A 376 -8.21 -4.99 -0.73
N ILE A 377 -7.83 -3.73 -0.51
CA ILE A 377 -7.47 -2.77 -1.55
C ILE A 377 -6.04 -3.00 -2.06
N TYR A 378 -5.73 -2.42 -3.21
CA TYR A 378 -4.34 -2.29 -3.69
C TYR A 378 -3.80 -0.90 -3.36
N TYR A 379 -4.36 0.10 -4.05
CA TYR A 379 -4.11 1.50 -3.78
C TYR A 379 -5.12 2.03 -2.78
N CYS A 380 -4.67 2.92 -1.90
CA CYS A 380 -5.51 3.75 -1.06
C CYS A 380 -5.57 5.16 -1.68
N PRO A 381 -6.62 5.48 -2.48
CA PRO A 381 -6.63 6.69 -3.28
C PRO A 381 -6.62 7.95 -2.42
N LEU A 382 -5.82 8.94 -2.80
CA LEU A 382 -5.84 10.27 -2.20
C LEU A 382 -6.46 11.33 -3.11
N ARG A 383 -6.87 10.94 -4.33
CA ARG A 383 -7.63 11.79 -5.23
C ARG A 383 -8.95 12.23 -4.60
N PRO A 384 -9.21 13.55 -4.48
CA PRO A 384 -10.48 14.05 -3.97
C PRO A 384 -11.68 13.50 -4.75
N GLY A 385 -12.69 13.00 -4.03
CA GLY A 385 -13.91 12.42 -4.60
C GLY A 385 -13.77 10.99 -5.12
N ALA A 386 -12.59 10.37 -4.98
CA ALA A 386 -12.39 8.95 -5.25
C ALA A 386 -13.02 8.06 -4.16
N TRP A 387 -12.90 6.75 -4.35
CA TRP A 387 -13.42 5.70 -3.47
C TRP A 387 -12.45 4.51 -3.47
N LYS A 388 -12.57 3.62 -2.47
CA LYS A 388 -11.74 2.40 -2.37
C LYS A 388 -12.26 1.30 -3.29
N SER A 389 -11.36 0.60 -3.99
CA SER A 389 -11.68 -0.61 -4.77
C SER A 389 -10.98 -1.82 -4.17
N TYR A 390 -11.72 -2.90 -4.02
CA TYR A 390 -11.31 -4.11 -3.29
C TYR A 390 -11.02 -5.26 -4.26
N SER A 391 -10.25 -6.23 -3.79
CA SER A 391 -9.99 -7.48 -4.48
C SER A 391 -11.24 -8.35 -4.57
N THR A 392 -11.21 -9.32 -5.49
CA THR A 392 -12.15 -10.44 -5.49
C THR A 392 -11.50 -11.66 -4.83
N PRO A 393 -12.28 -12.58 -4.24
CA PRO A 393 -11.71 -13.71 -3.51
C PRO A 393 -10.78 -14.62 -4.34
N ASN A 394 -11.02 -14.73 -5.66
CA ASN A 394 -10.41 -15.74 -6.51
C ASN A 394 -9.77 -15.23 -7.82
N ASP A 395 -9.92 -13.94 -8.16
CA ASP A 395 -9.60 -13.43 -9.50
C ASP A 395 -8.76 -12.13 -9.48
N SER A 396 -8.28 -11.70 -8.31
CA SER A 396 -7.40 -10.52 -8.17
C SER A 396 -5.93 -10.92 -7.97
N PHE A 397 -5.63 -11.57 -6.83
CA PHE A 397 -4.29 -12.06 -6.45
C PHE A 397 -3.11 -11.14 -6.79
N TRP A 398 -3.31 -9.83 -6.60
CA TRP A 398 -2.22 -8.87 -6.72
C TRP A 398 -1.21 -9.01 -5.57
N CYS A 399 -0.06 -8.33 -5.65
CA CYS A 399 0.89 -8.27 -4.53
C CYS A 399 0.23 -7.80 -3.23
N CYS A 400 -0.68 -6.81 -3.29
CA CYS A 400 -1.42 -6.30 -2.13
C CYS A 400 -2.45 -7.30 -1.58
N VAL A 401 -2.89 -8.30 -2.36
CA VAL A 401 -3.67 -9.44 -1.82
C VAL A 401 -2.75 -10.35 -1.01
N GLY A 402 -1.53 -10.58 -1.52
CA GLY A 402 -0.46 -11.29 -0.81
C GLY A 402 -0.16 -10.67 0.56
N THR A 403 0.28 -9.41 0.58
CA THR A 403 0.56 -8.70 1.83
C THR A 403 -0.68 -8.43 2.67
N GLY A 404 -1.86 -8.26 2.04
CA GLY A 404 -3.15 -8.15 2.71
C GLY A 404 -3.47 -9.34 3.59
N MET A 405 -3.24 -10.57 3.10
CA MET A 405 -3.38 -11.79 3.90
C MET A 405 -2.42 -11.86 5.09
N GLU A 406 -1.28 -11.14 5.05
CA GLU A 406 -0.35 -11.11 6.19
C GLU A 406 -0.66 -9.97 7.16
N ASN A 407 -1.12 -8.82 6.65
CA ASN A 407 -1.37 -7.60 7.43
C ASN A 407 -2.24 -7.86 8.66
N HIS A 408 -3.36 -8.54 8.45
CA HIS A 408 -4.40 -8.68 9.48
C HIS A 408 -4.13 -9.83 10.46
N THR A 409 -3.09 -10.63 10.22
CA THR A 409 -2.69 -11.76 11.07
C THR A 409 -1.82 -11.35 12.25
N LYS A 410 -1.17 -10.18 12.18
CA LYS A 410 0.02 -9.89 13.01
C LYS A 410 -0.05 -8.63 13.85
N TYR A 411 -1.23 -8.01 14.02
CA TYR A 411 -1.36 -6.77 14.81
C TYR A 411 -0.78 -6.81 16.22
N GLY A 412 -0.71 -8.00 16.85
CA GLY A 412 -0.13 -8.18 18.19
C GLY A 412 1.39 -8.03 18.25
N ASP A 413 2.10 -8.15 17.12
CA ASP A 413 3.55 -8.30 17.07
C ASP A 413 4.36 -7.04 17.39
N THR A 414 3.69 -5.89 17.42
CA THR A 414 4.30 -4.56 17.61
C THR A 414 3.68 -3.80 18.79
N ILE A 415 2.66 -4.35 19.45
CA ILE A 415 2.02 -3.70 20.61
C ILE A 415 3.02 -3.57 21.76
N TYR A 416 3.81 -4.62 22.00
CA TYR A 416 4.78 -4.69 23.08
C TYR A 416 6.15 -5.15 22.60
N PHE A 417 7.19 -4.54 23.15
CA PHE A 417 8.57 -5.02 23.08
C PHE A 417 9.12 -5.16 24.49
N HIS A 418 10.29 -5.78 24.64
CA HIS A 418 10.96 -5.88 25.93
C HIS A 418 12.47 -5.81 25.81
N ASP A 419 13.12 -5.42 26.91
CA ASP A 419 14.50 -5.78 27.18
C ASP A 419 14.53 -6.74 28.38
N ASP A 420 15.69 -6.96 29.01
CA ASP A 420 15.80 -7.91 30.13
C ASP A 420 15.05 -7.44 31.41
N ARG A 421 14.70 -6.15 31.49
CA ARG A 421 14.16 -5.48 32.70
C ARG A 421 12.95 -4.57 32.45
N SER A 422 12.51 -4.40 31.20
CA SER A 422 11.41 -3.50 30.86
C SER A 422 10.48 -4.06 29.80
N VAL A 423 9.22 -3.61 29.85
CA VAL A 423 8.23 -3.76 28.77
C VAL A 423 8.01 -2.40 28.15
N PHE A 424 8.18 -2.29 26.84
CA PHE A 424 7.74 -1.15 26.05
C PHE A 424 6.28 -1.37 25.67
N VAL A 425 5.42 -0.41 26.01
CA VAL A 425 4.01 -0.36 25.61
C VAL A 425 3.90 0.66 24.48
N ASN A 426 3.92 0.16 23.24
CA ASN A 426 4.05 0.98 22.04
C ASN A 426 2.69 1.39 21.48
N LEU A 427 1.77 0.45 21.30
CA LEU A 427 0.47 0.70 20.68
C LEU A 427 -0.66 0.58 21.70
N PHE A 428 -1.68 1.43 21.56
CA PHE A 428 -2.85 1.43 22.44
C PHE A 428 -3.97 0.59 21.83
N ILE A 429 -3.74 -0.72 21.78
CA ILE A 429 -4.65 -1.70 21.17
C ILE A 429 -5.13 -2.68 22.24
N PRO A 430 -6.44 -2.99 22.32
CA PRO A 430 -6.97 -3.96 23.28
C PRO A 430 -6.29 -5.32 23.13
N SER A 431 -5.54 -5.73 24.16
CA SER A 431 -4.71 -6.93 24.07
C SER A 431 -4.32 -7.47 25.44
N GLU A 432 -3.89 -8.73 25.46
CA GLU A 432 -3.29 -9.38 26.61
C GLU A 432 -1.90 -9.89 26.22
N LEU A 433 -0.88 -9.44 26.93
CA LEU A 433 0.49 -9.93 26.86
C LEU A 433 0.73 -10.96 27.97
N THR A 434 1.25 -12.13 27.63
CA THR A 434 1.73 -13.15 28.58
C THR A 434 3.25 -13.27 28.51
N TRP A 435 3.96 -12.67 29.47
CA TRP A 435 5.40 -12.82 29.61
C TRP A 435 5.76 -14.02 30.50
N LYS A 436 5.87 -15.19 29.88
CA LYS A 436 6.06 -16.50 30.56
C LYS A 436 7.32 -16.53 31.44
N GLU A 437 8.44 -16.02 30.93
CA GLU A 437 9.75 -16.05 31.61
C GLU A 437 9.75 -15.25 32.93
N LYS A 438 8.84 -14.27 33.06
CA LYS A 438 8.68 -13.45 34.26
C LYS A 438 7.42 -13.78 35.07
N GLY A 439 6.60 -14.73 34.61
CA GLY A 439 5.31 -15.05 35.23
C GLY A 439 4.37 -13.86 35.31
N LEU A 440 4.37 -13.00 34.29
CA LEU A 440 3.66 -11.72 34.24
C LEU A 440 2.65 -11.70 33.09
N ILE A 441 1.47 -11.16 33.35
CA ILE A 441 0.46 -10.84 32.34
C ILE A 441 0.15 -9.35 32.41
N VAL A 442 0.11 -8.69 31.25
CA VAL A 442 -0.34 -7.31 31.10
C VAL A 442 -1.61 -7.32 30.26
N HIS A 443 -2.75 -6.97 30.88
CA HIS A 443 -4.04 -6.87 30.21
C HIS A 443 -4.33 -5.40 29.90
N GLN A 444 -4.47 -5.06 28.62
CA GLN A 444 -4.71 -3.71 28.14
C GLN A 444 -6.14 -3.54 27.63
N GLU A 445 -6.91 -2.69 28.30
CA GLU A 445 -8.28 -2.33 27.93
C GLU A 445 -8.33 -0.89 27.46
N THR A 446 -8.92 -0.67 26.29
CA THR A 446 -9.14 0.66 25.73
C THR A 446 -10.17 0.58 24.59
N ARG A 447 -10.77 1.71 24.24
CA ARG A 447 -11.48 1.91 22.95
C ARG A 447 -10.73 2.85 22.03
N PHE A 448 -9.44 3.09 22.27
CA PHE A 448 -8.59 3.90 21.41
C PHE A 448 -8.74 3.43 19.94
N PRO A 449 -8.95 4.36 18.98
CA PRO A 449 -8.85 5.81 19.12
C PRO A 449 -10.15 6.53 19.48
N GLU A 450 -11.24 5.82 19.80
CA GLU A 450 -12.52 6.45 20.17
C GLU A 450 -12.53 7.08 21.58
N GLU A 451 -11.50 6.81 22.37
CA GLU A 451 -11.26 7.44 23.67
C GLU A 451 -9.77 7.71 23.86
N ASP A 452 -9.46 8.59 24.80
CA ASP A 452 -8.11 9.06 25.11
C ASP A 452 -7.47 8.32 26.30
N VAL A 453 -8.00 7.17 26.71
CA VAL A 453 -7.56 6.43 27.90
C VAL A 453 -7.25 4.97 27.56
N THR A 454 -6.18 4.44 28.16
CA THR A 454 -5.88 3.02 28.20
C THR A 454 -5.64 2.55 29.63
N HIS A 455 -6.11 1.36 29.95
CA HIS A 455 -5.98 0.73 31.26
C HIS A 455 -5.09 -0.49 31.14
N LEU A 456 -4.01 -0.55 31.91
CA LEU A 456 -3.14 -1.72 32.02
C LEU A 456 -3.35 -2.36 33.39
N THR A 457 -3.77 -3.61 33.40
CA THR A 457 -3.92 -4.40 34.64
C THR A 457 -2.86 -5.48 34.67
N ILE A 458 -2.14 -5.57 35.79
CA ILE A 458 -1.07 -6.54 35.97
C ILE A 458 -1.59 -7.77 36.72
N THR A 459 -1.26 -8.95 36.20
CA THR A 459 -1.29 -10.21 36.95
C THR A 459 0.12 -10.77 37.02
N ALA A 460 0.57 -11.17 38.21
CA ALA A 460 1.92 -11.68 38.41
C ALA A 460 1.90 -12.89 39.35
N THR A 461 2.64 -13.95 39.01
CA THR A 461 2.77 -15.13 39.89
C THR A 461 3.52 -14.82 41.17
N GLN A 462 4.46 -13.85 41.11
CA GLN A 462 5.18 -13.26 42.23
C GLN A 462 5.41 -11.77 41.92
N PRO A 463 5.57 -10.90 42.95
CA PRO A 463 5.86 -9.50 42.71
C PRO A 463 7.12 -9.29 41.84
N ALA A 464 6.95 -8.69 40.66
CA ALA A 464 7.97 -8.61 39.61
C ALA A 464 8.58 -7.19 39.54
N PRO A 465 9.87 -7.00 39.84
CA PRO A 465 10.54 -5.72 39.62
C PRO A 465 10.77 -5.48 38.13
N LEU A 466 10.17 -4.43 37.59
CA LEU A 466 10.08 -4.17 36.15
C LEU A 466 9.82 -2.69 35.88
N ALA A 467 10.41 -2.18 34.80
CA ALA A 467 10.03 -0.89 34.24
C ALA A 467 8.97 -1.05 33.13
N LEU A 468 7.83 -0.39 33.26
CA LEU A 468 6.91 -0.18 32.14
C LEU A 468 7.30 1.11 31.43
N LYS A 469 7.74 1.02 30.17
CA LYS A 469 8.05 2.14 29.29
C LYS A 469 6.83 2.39 28.40
N VAL A 470 5.96 3.30 28.81
CA VAL A 470 4.74 3.63 28.05
C VAL A 470 5.02 4.76 27.07
N ARG A 471 4.70 4.58 25.79
CA ARG A 471 4.91 5.62 24.78
C ARG A 471 4.14 6.89 25.14
N TYR A 472 4.81 8.04 25.06
CA TYR A 472 4.22 9.37 25.06
C TYR A 472 4.30 9.92 23.63
N PRO A 473 3.24 9.76 22.80
CA PRO A 473 3.26 10.06 21.38
C PRO A 473 3.54 11.54 21.08
N SER A 474 4.13 11.83 19.93
CA SER A 474 4.37 13.23 19.51
C SER A 474 3.08 14.02 19.29
N TRP A 475 1.97 13.38 18.91
CA TRP A 475 0.68 14.05 18.67
C TRP A 475 -0.04 14.49 19.96
N ALA A 476 0.32 13.95 21.13
CA ALA A 476 -0.34 14.21 22.41
C ALA A 476 0.08 15.56 23.02
N ALA A 477 -0.20 16.66 22.31
CA ALA A 477 0.24 18.01 22.67
C ALA A 477 -0.33 18.52 24.00
N SER A 478 -1.49 18.01 24.43
CA SER A 478 -2.15 18.39 25.67
C SER A 478 -1.60 17.70 26.92
N GLY A 479 -0.57 16.86 26.79
CA GLY A 479 0.02 16.16 27.93
C GLY A 479 -0.23 14.65 27.92
N MET A 480 0.44 13.95 28.83
CA MET A 480 0.09 12.60 29.25
C MET A 480 -0.11 12.62 30.75
N THR A 481 -1.15 11.94 31.24
CA THR A 481 -1.31 11.68 32.67
C THR A 481 -1.29 10.19 32.93
N VAL A 482 -0.63 9.82 34.03
CA VAL A 482 -0.55 8.44 34.50
C VAL A 482 -1.06 8.40 35.93
N SER A 483 -1.85 7.38 36.26
CA SER A 483 -2.18 7.08 37.64
C SER A 483 -2.03 5.59 37.91
N ILE A 484 -1.61 5.25 39.13
CA ILE A 484 -1.35 3.88 39.55
C ILE A 484 -2.22 3.62 40.77
N ASN A 485 -3.10 2.61 40.67
CA ASN A 485 -4.07 2.28 41.72
C ASN A 485 -4.88 3.52 42.17
N GLY A 486 -5.30 4.35 41.21
CA GLY A 486 -6.08 5.57 41.43
C GLY A 486 -5.29 6.78 41.94
N LYS A 487 -3.97 6.68 42.12
CA LYS A 487 -3.12 7.79 42.58
C LYS A 487 -2.34 8.38 41.40
N PRO A 488 -2.39 9.70 41.14
CA PRO A 488 -1.58 10.33 40.11
C PRO A 488 -0.08 10.03 40.30
N GLU A 489 0.59 9.71 39.21
CA GLU A 489 2.02 9.45 39.16
C GLU A 489 2.72 10.58 38.39
N THR A 490 3.80 11.12 38.96
CA THR A 490 4.63 12.12 38.27
C THR A 490 5.46 11.43 37.19
N ILE A 491 5.28 11.83 35.94
CA ILE A 491 6.06 11.32 34.81
C ILE A 491 7.23 12.25 34.49
N GLY A 492 8.44 11.70 34.41
CA GLY A 492 9.65 12.41 33.97
C GLY A 492 9.86 12.39 32.45
N ALA A 493 8.79 12.36 31.66
CA ALA A 493 8.85 12.17 30.21
C ALA A 493 8.33 13.39 29.45
N THR A 494 8.90 13.65 28.27
CA THR A 494 8.46 14.70 27.35
C THR A 494 7.66 14.10 26.19
N ARG A 495 6.87 14.93 25.51
CA ARG A 495 6.16 14.55 24.29
C ARG A 495 7.14 13.98 23.26
N GLY A 496 6.78 12.87 22.61
CA GLY A 496 7.67 12.15 21.68
C GLY A 496 8.75 11.31 22.39
N SER A 497 8.47 10.77 23.58
CA SER A 497 9.39 9.90 24.34
C SER A 497 8.65 8.76 25.03
N TYR A 498 9.25 8.12 26.03
CA TYR A 498 8.61 7.08 26.85
C TYR A 498 8.56 7.50 28.32
N ALA A 499 7.40 7.40 28.96
CA ALA A 499 7.31 7.43 30.42
C ALA A 499 7.75 6.09 30.99
N THR A 500 8.84 6.13 31.76
CA THR A 500 9.37 4.96 32.45
C THR A 500 8.81 4.90 33.86
N ILE A 501 8.09 3.84 34.17
CA ILE A 501 7.48 3.57 35.48
C ILE A 501 8.12 2.32 36.04
N GLU A 502 9.09 2.49 36.95
CA GLU A 502 9.81 1.38 37.58
C GLU A 502 9.21 1.05 38.94
N ARG A 503 8.66 -0.17 39.07
CA ARG A 503 7.99 -0.64 40.28
C ARG A 503 8.15 -2.15 40.46
N GLN A 504 7.80 -2.61 41.65
CA GLN A 504 7.55 -4.02 41.90
C GLN A 504 6.06 -4.29 41.69
N TRP A 505 5.72 -4.82 40.52
CA TRP A 505 4.34 -5.03 40.10
C TRP A 505 3.78 -6.32 40.68
N LYS A 506 2.54 -6.28 41.16
CA LYS A 506 1.81 -7.43 41.70
C LYS A 506 0.42 -7.54 41.08
N THR A 507 -0.19 -8.71 41.23
CA THR A 507 -1.56 -8.94 40.79
C THR A 507 -2.52 -7.89 41.34
N GLY A 508 -3.31 -7.33 40.43
CA GLY A 508 -4.31 -6.30 40.72
C GLY A 508 -3.79 -4.87 40.66
N ASP A 509 -2.48 -4.65 40.44
CA ASP A 509 -1.99 -3.31 40.13
C ASP A 509 -2.58 -2.84 38.80
N ARG A 510 -3.08 -1.60 38.80
CA ARG A 510 -3.70 -0.95 37.64
C ARG A 510 -2.98 0.35 37.31
N ILE A 511 -2.64 0.52 36.05
CA ILE A 511 -2.06 1.73 35.48
C ILE A 511 -3.08 2.32 34.52
N ASP A 512 -3.58 3.51 34.82
CA ASP A 512 -4.43 4.28 33.91
C ASP A 512 -3.56 5.33 33.22
N VAL A 513 -3.54 5.31 31.89
CA VAL A 513 -2.80 6.27 31.06
C VAL A 513 -3.80 7.04 30.22
N ARG A 514 -3.74 8.37 30.29
CA ARG A 514 -4.58 9.27 29.50
C ARG A 514 -3.72 10.12 28.58
N LEU A 515 -4.10 10.17 27.31
CA LEU A 515 -3.44 10.85 26.19
C LEU A 515 -4.46 11.74 25.47
N PRO A 516 -4.81 12.93 26.02
CA PRO A 516 -5.85 13.76 25.45
C PRO A 516 -5.57 14.09 23.98
N MET A 517 -6.53 13.75 23.11
CA MET A 517 -6.47 13.96 21.67
C MET A 517 -7.04 15.32 21.30
N SER A 518 -6.42 15.99 20.34
CA SER A 518 -6.85 17.28 19.81
C SER A 518 -6.84 17.30 18.28
N LEU A 519 -7.70 18.13 17.70
CA LEU A 519 -7.67 18.45 16.28
C LEU A 519 -6.40 19.21 15.94
N HIS A 520 -5.76 18.83 14.85
CA HIS A 520 -4.63 19.54 14.26
C HIS A 520 -4.59 19.32 12.75
N THR A 521 -3.71 20.03 12.06
CA THR A 521 -3.53 19.93 10.62
C THR A 521 -2.10 19.57 10.27
N GLU A 522 -1.94 18.90 9.15
CA GLU A 522 -0.66 18.62 8.50
C GLU A 522 -0.72 19.17 7.08
N ALA A 523 0.19 20.07 6.73
CA ALA A 523 0.25 20.66 5.40
C ALA A 523 0.93 19.70 4.41
N MET A 524 0.56 19.81 3.14
CA MET A 524 1.26 19.12 2.07
C MET A 524 2.70 19.64 1.98
N PRO A 525 3.71 18.77 1.77
CA PRO A 525 5.11 19.19 1.74
C PRO A 525 5.42 20.33 0.73
N ASP A 526 4.76 20.35 -0.42
CA ASP A 526 4.97 21.32 -1.51
C ASP A 526 3.91 22.43 -1.60
N ASP A 527 2.82 22.34 -0.83
CA ASP A 527 1.74 23.34 -0.82
C ASP A 527 1.20 23.59 0.60
N PRO A 528 1.60 24.69 1.27
CA PRO A 528 1.17 24.99 2.64
C PRO A 528 -0.33 25.30 2.77
N ASN A 529 -1.03 25.58 1.66
CA ASN A 529 -2.47 25.84 1.65
C ASN A 529 -3.30 24.57 1.40
N MET A 530 -2.66 23.44 1.13
CA MET A 530 -3.31 22.14 1.05
C MET A 530 -3.02 21.35 2.32
N ILE A 531 -4.04 21.02 3.09
CA ILE A 531 -3.89 20.41 4.42
C ILE A 531 -4.71 19.14 4.58
N ALA A 532 -4.26 18.25 5.45
CA ALA A 532 -5.08 17.20 6.03
C ALA A 532 -5.46 17.57 7.47
N VAL A 533 -6.60 17.07 7.94
CA VAL A 533 -7.06 17.26 9.33
C VAL A 533 -6.91 15.94 10.08
N MET A 534 -6.38 16.00 11.31
CA MET A 534 -6.17 14.84 12.17
C MET A 534 -6.77 15.06 13.56
N TYR A 535 -7.16 13.98 14.22
CA TYR A 535 -7.53 13.96 15.64
C TYR A 535 -6.68 12.89 16.36
N GLY A 536 -5.74 13.33 17.21
CA GLY A 536 -4.66 12.43 17.65
C GLY A 536 -3.91 11.83 16.44
N PRO A 537 -3.64 10.52 16.38
CA PRO A 537 -2.96 9.93 15.22
C PRO A 537 -3.90 9.63 14.05
N ILE A 538 -5.19 9.91 14.17
CA ILE A 538 -6.20 9.50 13.20
C ILE A 538 -6.40 10.58 12.14
N VAL A 539 -6.13 10.22 10.89
CA VAL A 539 -6.47 11.03 9.71
C VAL A 539 -7.99 11.08 9.58
N LEU A 540 -8.51 12.29 9.38
CA LEU A 540 -9.92 12.50 9.09
C LEU A 540 -10.12 12.73 7.59
N ALA A 541 -11.21 12.18 7.05
CA ALA A 541 -11.62 12.38 5.68
C ALA A 541 -13.01 13.00 5.63
N GLY A 542 -13.26 13.87 4.65
CA GLY A 542 -14.58 14.44 4.43
C GLY A 542 -15.49 13.46 3.73
N ASP A 543 -16.68 13.25 4.28
CA ASP A 543 -17.73 12.49 3.63
C ASP A 543 -18.33 13.30 2.47
N LEU A 544 -18.18 12.79 1.24
CA LEU A 544 -18.71 13.39 0.01
C LEU A 544 -19.90 12.58 -0.56
N GLY A 545 -20.48 11.67 0.23
CA GLY A 545 -21.64 10.87 -0.14
C GLY A 545 -21.33 9.73 -1.10
N LYS A 546 -22.39 9.15 -1.69
CA LYS A 546 -22.32 7.89 -2.48
C LYS A 546 -22.69 8.05 -3.95
N GLU A 547 -22.88 9.27 -4.43
CA GLU A 547 -23.42 9.54 -5.77
C GLU A 547 -22.57 8.91 -6.88
N GLY A 548 -23.22 8.13 -7.75
CA GLY A 548 -22.60 7.43 -8.88
C GLY A 548 -21.92 6.12 -8.50
N LEU A 549 -21.70 5.86 -7.21
CA LEU A 549 -21.02 4.63 -6.77
C LEU A 549 -21.88 3.37 -6.93
N GLU A 550 -23.17 3.50 -7.19
CA GLU A 550 -24.10 2.42 -7.54
C GLU A 550 -23.90 1.87 -8.97
N ARG A 551 -23.18 2.61 -9.82
CA ARG A 551 -22.95 2.28 -11.23
C ARG A 551 -21.60 1.65 -11.52
N ILE A 552 -20.77 1.46 -10.50
CA ILE A 552 -19.40 0.97 -10.62
C ILE A 552 -19.24 -0.39 -9.93
N ASN A 553 -18.36 -1.23 -10.47
CA ASN A 553 -17.92 -2.43 -9.78
C ASN A 553 -16.76 -2.06 -8.84
N ARG A 554 -16.98 -2.18 -7.54
CA ARG A 554 -15.98 -1.89 -6.50
C ARG A 554 -15.04 -3.05 -6.22
N TYR A 555 -15.33 -4.25 -6.74
CA TYR A 555 -14.51 -5.45 -6.55
C TYR A 555 -13.84 -5.85 -7.87
N GLY A 556 -12.52 -6.10 -7.84
CA GLY A 556 -11.77 -6.69 -8.95
C GLY A 556 -10.84 -5.75 -9.72
N PRO A 557 -11.08 -4.44 -9.85
CA PRO A 557 -10.05 -3.48 -10.26
C PRO A 557 -9.14 -3.09 -9.09
N ASN A 558 -7.83 -2.99 -9.33
CA ASN A 558 -6.85 -2.52 -8.34
C ASN A 558 -6.91 -1.00 -8.10
N THR A 559 -7.44 -0.25 -9.07
CA THR A 559 -7.62 1.21 -9.01
C THR A 559 -9.09 1.57 -9.27
N PRO A 560 -9.68 2.52 -8.51
CA PRO A 560 -11.01 3.04 -8.82
C PRO A 560 -11.02 3.73 -10.19
N ARG A 561 -12.02 3.40 -11.00
CA ARG A 561 -12.21 3.97 -12.34
C ARG A 561 -12.89 5.34 -12.29
N VAL A 562 -12.23 6.31 -11.67
CA VAL A 562 -12.79 7.65 -11.34
C VAL A 562 -13.45 8.36 -12.52
N GLY A 563 -12.91 8.24 -13.74
CA GLY A 563 -13.48 8.90 -14.93
C GLY A 563 -14.86 8.39 -15.35
N PHE A 564 -15.30 7.21 -14.92
CA PHE A 564 -16.58 6.60 -15.32
C PHE A 564 -17.80 7.25 -14.67
N VAL A 565 -17.58 8.08 -13.67
CA VAL A 565 -18.62 8.75 -12.90
C VAL A 565 -18.23 10.21 -12.73
N LYS A 566 -19.22 11.08 -12.58
CA LYS A 566 -18.97 12.48 -12.26
C LYS A 566 -18.31 12.60 -10.89
N THR A 567 -17.30 13.44 -10.74
CA THR A 567 -16.70 13.79 -9.45
C THR A 567 -17.64 14.74 -8.72
N PRO A 568 -17.95 14.51 -7.44
CA PRO A 568 -18.74 15.46 -6.66
C PRO A 568 -18.00 16.80 -6.55
N VAL A 569 -18.74 17.88 -6.29
CA VAL A 569 -18.11 19.16 -6.00
C VAL A 569 -17.32 19.01 -4.70
N ILE A 570 -16.00 19.14 -4.78
CA ILE A 570 -15.10 19.04 -3.63
C ILE A 570 -15.11 20.38 -2.88
N PRO A 571 -15.59 20.42 -1.62
CA PRO A 571 -15.57 21.66 -0.86
C PRO A 571 -14.14 22.10 -0.53
N VAL A 572 -13.97 23.40 -0.36
CA VAL A 572 -12.73 24.01 0.13
C VAL A 572 -12.98 24.71 1.44
N PHE A 573 -11.96 24.79 2.28
CA PHE A 573 -12.02 25.54 3.54
C PHE A 573 -11.76 27.02 3.27
N ILE A 574 -12.55 27.89 3.91
CA ILE A 574 -12.41 29.34 3.79
C ILE A 574 -11.83 29.89 5.09
N GLY A 575 -10.65 30.48 5.03
CA GLY A 575 -9.99 31.03 6.21
C GLY A 575 -8.47 30.99 6.13
N ASP A 576 -7.84 30.73 7.27
CA ASP A 576 -6.39 30.64 7.43
C ASP A 576 -6.00 29.25 7.94
N VAL A 577 -4.94 28.67 7.36
CA VAL A 577 -4.45 27.32 7.67
C VAL A 577 -4.14 27.15 9.16
N LYS A 578 -3.67 28.20 9.86
CA LYS A 578 -3.29 28.11 11.28
C LYS A 578 -4.50 28.06 12.21
N SER A 579 -5.67 28.52 11.76
CA SER A 579 -6.88 28.60 12.58
C SER A 579 -7.97 27.61 12.19
N VAL A 580 -7.89 26.99 11.02
CA VAL A 580 -8.92 26.09 10.49
C VAL A 580 -9.33 24.97 11.47
N ALA A 581 -8.36 24.33 12.15
CA ALA A 581 -8.62 23.26 13.10
C ALA A 581 -9.50 23.69 14.28
N SER A 582 -9.39 24.95 14.74
CA SER A 582 -10.16 25.44 15.89
C SER A 582 -11.61 25.78 15.57
N THR A 583 -11.95 25.86 14.28
CA THR A 583 -13.32 26.13 13.79
C THR A 583 -14.12 24.85 13.54
N ILE A 584 -13.45 23.70 13.50
CA ILE A 584 -14.06 22.39 13.33
C ILE A 584 -14.63 21.94 14.68
N ALA A 585 -15.91 21.54 14.69
CA ALA A 585 -16.63 21.19 15.91
C ALA A 585 -17.01 19.71 15.94
N PRO A 586 -16.97 19.03 17.09
CA PRO A 586 -17.46 17.66 17.20
C PRO A 586 -18.96 17.56 16.87
N VAL A 587 -19.36 16.46 16.25
CA VAL A 587 -20.77 16.14 16.00
C VAL A 587 -21.35 15.44 17.22
N SER A 588 -22.43 16.00 17.78
CA SER A 588 -23.09 15.45 18.97
C SER A 588 -23.66 14.05 18.70
N GLY A 589 -23.48 13.12 19.64
CA GLY A 589 -24.01 11.75 19.57
C GLY A 589 -23.15 10.76 18.77
N THR A 590 -22.08 11.22 18.13
CA THR A 590 -21.14 10.39 17.36
C THR A 590 -19.71 10.55 17.89
N ARG A 591 -18.91 9.48 17.89
CA ARG A 591 -17.50 9.53 18.28
C ARG A 591 -16.63 9.84 17.07
N LEU A 592 -15.61 10.68 17.25
CA LEU A 592 -14.62 11.01 16.21
C LEU A 592 -15.18 11.62 14.91
N HIS A 593 -16.43 12.10 14.93
CA HIS A 593 -17.02 12.81 13.80
C HIS A 593 -17.01 14.31 14.08
N PHE A 594 -16.65 15.11 13.08
CA PHE A 594 -16.52 16.54 13.22
C PHE A 594 -17.18 17.26 12.05
N ALA A 595 -17.82 18.40 12.29
CA ALA A 595 -18.51 19.19 11.28
C ALA A 595 -17.73 20.45 10.95
N THR A 596 -17.64 20.78 9.66
CA THR A 596 -16.95 21.98 9.15
C THR A 596 -17.86 23.21 9.16
N ARG A 597 -18.74 23.39 10.14
CA ARG A 597 -19.87 24.35 10.09
C ARG A 597 -19.44 25.78 9.70
N GLY A 598 -19.88 26.25 8.53
CA GLY A 598 -19.56 27.57 7.99
C GLY A 598 -18.10 27.75 7.56
N LEU A 599 -17.30 26.69 7.60
CA LEU A 599 -15.90 26.66 7.19
C LEU A 599 -15.77 26.24 5.72
N ALA A 600 -16.62 25.34 5.22
CA ALA A 600 -16.46 24.78 3.89
C ALA A 600 -17.46 25.36 2.87
N GLN A 601 -16.99 25.52 1.63
CA GLN A 601 -17.79 26.01 0.51
C GLN A 601 -17.66 25.08 -0.69
N PRO A 602 -18.74 24.83 -1.47
CA PRO A 602 -20.05 25.49 -1.36
C PRO A 602 -20.99 24.91 -0.30
N HIS A 603 -20.58 23.83 0.39
CA HIS A 603 -21.35 23.22 1.46
C HIS A 603 -20.42 22.63 2.51
N ASP A 604 -20.93 22.51 3.73
CA ASP A 604 -20.26 21.83 4.83
C ASP A 604 -20.29 20.32 4.68
N VAL A 605 -19.30 19.67 5.28
CA VAL A 605 -19.13 18.21 5.30
C VAL A 605 -18.91 17.71 6.72
N THR A 606 -19.14 16.41 6.90
CA THR A 606 -18.71 15.72 8.11
C THR A 606 -17.35 15.10 7.85
N LEU A 607 -16.39 15.41 8.70
CA LEU A 607 -15.10 14.74 8.78
C LEU A 607 -15.28 13.48 9.63
N VAL A 608 -14.90 12.34 9.08
CA VAL A 608 -14.98 11.01 9.70
C VAL A 608 -13.59 10.38 9.78
N PRO A 609 -13.33 9.44 10.70
CA PRO A 609 -12.07 8.70 10.72
C PRO A 609 -11.82 8.01 9.38
N PHE A 610 -10.65 8.21 8.78
CA PHE A 610 -10.35 7.66 7.46
C PHE A 610 -10.42 6.13 7.42
N TYR A 611 -10.11 5.48 8.56
CA TYR A 611 -10.22 4.04 8.70
C TYR A 611 -11.67 3.51 8.63
N GLN A 612 -12.67 4.37 8.87
CA GLN A 612 -14.10 4.06 8.79
C GLN A 612 -14.71 4.40 7.42
N VAL A 613 -13.95 5.03 6.52
CA VAL A 613 -14.44 5.37 5.18
C VAL A 613 -14.56 4.09 4.36
N VAL A 614 -15.80 3.67 4.17
CA VAL A 614 -16.19 2.48 3.40
C VAL A 614 -17.35 2.89 2.51
N ASP A 615 -17.32 2.48 1.25
CA ASP A 615 -18.48 2.60 0.37
C ASP A 615 -19.04 4.02 0.16
N GLN A 616 -18.16 5.02 0.21
CA GLN A 616 -18.45 6.42 0.00
C GLN A 616 -17.30 7.11 -0.72
N ARG A 617 -17.60 8.27 -1.29
CA ARG A 617 -16.59 9.19 -1.82
C ARG A 617 -16.03 10.02 -0.69
N TYR A 618 -14.76 10.36 -0.80
CA TYR A 618 -14.09 11.11 0.25
C TYR A 618 -13.00 12.04 -0.28
N THR A 619 -12.55 12.95 0.58
CA THR A 619 -11.27 13.65 0.42
C THR A 619 -10.51 13.69 1.74
N VAL A 620 -9.20 13.51 1.69
CA VAL A 620 -8.30 13.62 2.86
C VAL A 620 -7.66 15.00 2.91
N TYR A 621 -7.23 15.49 1.75
CA TYR A 621 -6.59 16.80 1.61
C TYR A 621 -7.60 17.87 1.19
N TRP A 622 -7.43 19.07 1.76
CA TRP A 622 -8.31 20.22 1.62
C TRP A 622 -7.51 21.43 1.19
N ASN A 623 -7.98 22.13 0.16
CA ASN A 623 -7.47 23.47 -0.13
C ASN A 623 -8.09 24.47 0.85
N VAL A 624 -7.25 25.31 1.43
CA VAL A 624 -7.64 26.46 2.24
C VAL A 624 -7.50 27.71 1.39
N LEU A 625 -8.60 28.43 1.20
CA LEU A 625 -8.64 29.68 0.44
C LEU A 625 -8.97 30.85 1.37
N SER A 626 -8.37 32.01 1.09
CA SER A 626 -8.86 33.24 1.70
C SER A 626 -10.28 33.56 1.20
N PRO A 627 -11.09 34.34 1.95
CA PRO A 627 -12.38 34.80 1.45
C PRO A 627 -12.28 35.51 0.08
N ALA A 628 -11.20 36.26 -0.16
CA ALA A 628 -10.97 36.95 -1.44
C ALA A 628 -10.71 35.97 -2.59
N ASP A 629 -9.89 34.93 -2.35
CA ASP A 629 -9.61 33.90 -3.35
C ASP A 629 -10.86 33.07 -3.66
N TRP A 630 -11.72 32.86 -2.67
CA TRP A 630 -13.02 32.22 -2.89
C TRP A 630 -13.96 33.05 -3.76
N GLU A 631 -14.10 34.35 -3.50
CA GLU A 631 -14.89 35.24 -4.36
C GLU A 631 -14.37 35.23 -5.80
N LYS A 632 -13.04 35.27 -5.96
CA LYS A 632 -12.40 35.14 -7.28
C LYS A 632 -12.75 33.81 -7.95
N ARG A 633 -12.62 32.68 -7.23
CA ARG A 633 -12.94 31.35 -7.77
C ARG A 633 -14.40 31.23 -8.18
N LYS A 634 -15.33 31.80 -7.41
CA LYS A 634 -16.76 31.86 -7.78
C LYS A 634 -16.97 32.66 -9.06
N ALA A 635 -16.34 33.84 -9.17
CA ALA A 635 -16.44 34.68 -10.36
C ALA A 635 -15.87 33.96 -11.59
N ASP A 636 -14.71 33.32 -11.47
CA ASP A 636 -14.06 32.56 -12.56
C ASP A 636 -14.93 31.38 -13.01
N THR A 637 -15.53 30.65 -12.06
CA THR A 637 -16.45 29.53 -12.34
C THR A 637 -17.71 30.02 -13.06
N ALA A 638 -18.35 31.09 -12.55
CA ALA A 638 -19.53 31.68 -13.17
C ALA A 638 -19.23 32.20 -14.60
N ALA A 639 -18.07 32.81 -14.80
CA ALA A 639 -17.63 33.28 -16.11
C ALA A 639 -17.38 32.11 -17.08
N ALA A 640 -16.80 31.00 -16.62
CA ALA A 640 -16.62 29.80 -17.43
C ALA A 640 -17.97 29.16 -17.83
N GLU A 641 -18.93 29.06 -16.91
CA GLU A 641 -20.28 28.57 -17.21
C GLU A 641 -21.02 29.49 -18.20
N ALA A 642 -20.89 30.81 -18.03
CA ALA A 642 -21.48 31.78 -18.96
C ALA A 642 -20.89 31.64 -20.37
N ARG A 643 -19.56 31.45 -20.49
CA ARG A 643 -18.91 31.17 -21.78
C ARG A 643 -19.43 29.88 -22.41
N ARG A 644 -19.59 28.80 -21.64
CA ARG A 644 -20.14 27.52 -22.16
C ARG A 644 -21.57 27.68 -22.68
N LYS A 645 -22.45 28.37 -21.95
CA LYS A 645 -23.83 28.64 -22.38
C LYS A 645 -23.87 29.49 -23.67
N ASP A 646 -22.95 30.44 -23.80
CA ASP A 646 -22.84 31.23 -25.02
C ASP A 646 -22.34 30.42 -26.22
N VAL A 647 -21.35 29.54 -26.01
CA VAL A 647 -20.90 28.55 -27.02
C VAL A 647 -22.05 27.64 -27.44
N ASP A 648 -22.81 27.09 -26.49
CA ASP A 648 -23.98 26.24 -26.75
C ASP A 648 -24.98 26.96 -27.67
N ARG A 649 -25.32 28.22 -27.35
CA ARG A 649 -26.26 29.04 -28.14
C ARG A 649 -25.77 29.32 -29.56
N ARG A 650 -24.45 29.43 -29.76
CA ARG A 650 -23.81 29.73 -31.06
C ARG A 650 -23.38 28.48 -31.83
N THR A 651 -23.63 27.28 -31.29
CA THR A 651 -23.22 26.01 -31.90
C THR A 651 -23.99 25.77 -33.20
N LEU A 652 -23.24 25.61 -34.30
CA LEU A 652 -23.74 25.21 -35.60
C LEU A 652 -23.79 23.68 -35.75
N ASP A 653 -22.76 23.01 -35.24
CA ASP A 653 -22.62 21.55 -35.28
C ASP A 653 -21.78 21.08 -34.09
N ALA A 654 -22.04 19.86 -33.61
CA ALA A 654 -21.36 19.30 -32.45
C ALA A 654 -21.19 17.78 -32.57
N VAL A 655 -19.98 17.32 -32.30
CA VAL A 655 -19.65 15.90 -32.20
C VAL A 655 -19.82 15.47 -30.75
N ASN A 656 -20.87 14.71 -30.48
CA ASN A 656 -21.09 14.10 -29.18
C ASN A 656 -20.32 12.77 -29.07
N ILE A 657 -19.13 12.81 -28.45
CA ILE A 657 -18.27 11.64 -28.25
C ILE A 657 -18.90 10.58 -27.33
N ASP A 658 -19.89 10.96 -26.51
CA ASP A 658 -20.67 10.01 -25.71
C ASP A 658 -21.55 9.07 -26.54
N ASP A 659 -21.84 9.42 -27.79
CA ASP A 659 -22.69 8.67 -28.70
C ASP A 659 -21.90 8.21 -29.94
N ALA A 660 -21.54 6.92 -29.95
CA ALA A 660 -20.81 6.32 -31.07
C ALA A 660 -21.54 6.47 -32.41
N LYS A 661 -22.88 6.55 -32.44
CA LYS A 661 -23.64 6.81 -33.67
C LYS A 661 -23.45 8.26 -34.12
N ASN A 662 -23.36 9.19 -33.19
CA ASN A 662 -23.06 10.58 -33.49
C ASN A 662 -21.63 10.72 -34.05
N GLU A 663 -20.62 10.10 -33.44
CA GLU A 663 -19.26 10.07 -34.00
C GLU A 663 -19.24 9.48 -35.42
N GLN A 664 -19.95 8.38 -35.65
CA GLN A 664 -20.06 7.77 -36.98
C GLN A 664 -20.77 8.69 -37.99
N ALA A 665 -21.84 9.37 -37.60
CA ALA A 665 -22.54 10.35 -38.45
C ALA A 665 -21.64 11.55 -38.81
N HIS A 666 -20.66 11.87 -37.97
CA HIS A 666 -19.62 12.85 -38.23
C HIS A 666 -18.39 12.24 -38.91
N GLY A 667 -18.50 11.06 -39.52
CA GLY A 667 -17.42 10.48 -40.32
C GLY A 667 -16.15 10.20 -39.52
N TYR A 668 -16.29 9.74 -38.27
CA TYR A 668 -15.17 9.39 -37.42
C TYR A 668 -14.18 8.45 -38.12
N GLN A 669 -12.90 8.83 -38.08
CA GLN A 669 -11.77 8.02 -38.52
C GLN A 669 -10.64 8.18 -37.51
N GLY A 670 -9.78 7.17 -37.36
CA GLY A 670 -8.60 7.31 -36.53
C GLY A 670 -7.63 6.14 -36.63
N GLU A 671 -6.40 6.42 -36.25
CA GLU A 671 -5.27 5.48 -36.17
C GLU A 671 -4.67 5.59 -34.78
N GLY A 672 -4.49 4.47 -34.08
CA GLY A 672 -4.09 4.48 -32.67
C GLY A 672 -5.08 5.19 -31.74
N ALA A 673 -6.32 5.39 -32.19
CA ALA A 673 -7.38 6.08 -31.45
C ALA A 673 -8.10 5.12 -30.49
N THR A 674 -8.34 5.57 -29.26
CA THR A 674 -8.95 4.81 -28.19
C THR A 674 -10.00 5.62 -27.44
N GLU A 675 -10.92 4.93 -26.77
CA GLU A 675 -11.88 5.53 -25.86
C GLU A 675 -11.28 5.71 -24.47
N GLY A 676 -11.60 6.83 -23.83
CA GLY A 676 -11.35 7.09 -22.41
C GLY A 676 -12.60 7.61 -21.72
N TYR A 677 -12.50 7.93 -20.43
CA TYR A 677 -13.60 8.53 -19.67
C TYR A 677 -13.14 9.71 -18.81
N PHE A 678 -13.99 10.71 -18.69
CA PHE A 678 -13.82 11.88 -17.84
C PHE A 678 -15.18 12.36 -17.33
N GLU A 679 -15.34 12.48 -16.01
CA GLU A 679 -16.57 12.99 -15.38
C GLU A 679 -17.86 12.27 -15.83
N GLY A 680 -17.79 10.95 -16.08
CA GLY A 680 -18.91 10.13 -16.56
C GLY A 680 -19.17 10.21 -18.06
N ARG A 681 -18.35 10.95 -18.81
CA ARG A 681 -18.42 11.08 -20.26
C ARG A 681 -17.29 10.32 -20.95
N ARG A 682 -17.58 9.74 -22.11
CA ARG A 682 -16.59 9.20 -23.04
C ARG A 682 -15.74 10.33 -23.60
N THR A 683 -14.49 10.00 -23.85
CA THR A 683 -13.51 10.87 -24.48
C THR A 683 -12.81 10.12 -25.59
N ARG A 684 -12.28 10.86 -26.57
CA ARG A 684 -11.48 10.30 -27.67
C ARG A 684 -10.03 10.76 -27.54
N GLU A 685 -9.10 9.83 -27.57
CA GLU A 685 -7.67 10.11 -27.62
C GLU A 685 -6.97 9.25 -28.68
N ALA A 686 -5.78 9.64 -29.14
CA ALA A 686 -4.95 8.78 -30.00
C ALA A 686 -3.47 8.84 -29.60
N ARG A 687 -2.87 7.67 -29.37
CA ARG A 687 -1.48 7.56 -28.89
C ARG A 687 -0.53 7.33 -30.06
N GLY A 688 0.35 8.29 -30.33
CA GLY A 688 1.24 8.25 -31.49
C GLY A 688 0.52 8.27 -32.85
N GLY A 689 -0.80 8.51 -32.86
CA GLY A 689 -1.64 8.49 -34.06
C GLY A 689 -2.55 9.70 -34.13
N TRP A 690 -3.76 9.53 -34.68
CA TRP A 690 -4.70 10.63 -34.92
C TRP A 690 -6.16 10.17 -34.93
N PHE A 691 -7.07 11.12 -34.81
CA PHE A 691 -8.49 10.91 -35.13
C PHE A 691 -9.10 12.17 -35.74
N SER A 692 -10.20 12.02 -36.47
CA SER A 692 -10.86 13.15 -37.13
C SER A 692 -12.37 13.00 -37.22
N TYR A 693 -13.04 14.14 -37.36
CA TYR A 693 -14.48 14.26 -37.62
C TYR A 693 -14.75 15.26 -38.74
N GLN A 694 -15.88 15.13 -39.40
CA GLN A 694 -16.42 16.07 -40.38
C GLN A 694 -17.51 16.92 -39.73
N LEU A 695 -17.25 18.21 -39.53
CA LEU A 695 -18.19 19.15 -38.92
C LEU A 695 -18.75 20.13 -39.97
N LYS A 696 -20.01 20.54 -39.80
CA LYS A 696 -20.62 21.58 -40.65
C LYS A 696 -19.99 22.95 -40.37
N VAL A 697 -19.88 23.75 -41.42
CA VAL A 697 -19.43 25.14 -41.34
C VAL A 697 -20.41 26.03 -42.12
N ALA A 698 -20.41 27.33 -41.82
CA ALA A 698 -21.19 28.30 -42.59
C ALA A 698 -20.26 28.96 -43.63
N PRO A 699 -20.59 28.89 -44.93
CA PRO A 699 -19.69 29.33 -46.01
C PRO A 699 -19.41 30.84 -46.01
N ASP A 700 -20.30 31.64 -45.42
CA ASP A 700 -20.28 33.11 -45.46
C ASP A 700 -20.11 33.76 -44.07
N GLN A 701 -19.76 32.98 -43.04
CA GLN A 701 -19.59 33.49 -41.68
C GLN A 701 -18.26 33.04 -41.09
N PRO A 702 -17.64 33.86 -40.22
CA PRO A 702 -16.52 33.41 -39.41
C PRO A 702 -16.93 32.24 -38.51
N ILE A 703 -16.12 31.18 -38.52
CA ILE A 703 -16.31 30.00 -37.71
C ILE A 703 -15.17 29.87 -36.70
N THR A 704 -15.53 29.53 -35.47
CA THR A 704 -14.59 29.13 -34.43
C THR A 704 -14.81 27.65 -34.14
N LEU A 705 -13.71 26.90 -34.08
CA LEU A 705 -13.70 25.54 -33.55
C LEU A 705 -13.55 25.62 -32.03
N VAL A 706 -14.50 25.05 -31.30
CA VAL A 706 -14.46 24.96 -29.84
C VAL A 706 -14.28 23.50 -29.46
N CYS A 707 -13.25 23.22 -28.67
CA CYS A 707 -12.95 21.88 -28.18
C CYS A 707 -12.95 21.89 -26.66
N ALA A 708 -13.57 20.88 -26.07
CA ALA A 708 -13.44 20.58 -24.65
C ALA A 708 -12.48 19.40 -24.49
N TYR A 709 -11.50 19.52 -23.60
CA TYR A 709 -10.52 18.47 -23.32
C TYR A 709 -10.50 18.10 -21.83
N ARG A 710 -10.08 16.87 -21.57
CA ARG A 710 -9.58 16.46 -20.26
C ARG A 710 -8.14 16.92 -20.12
N GLY A 711 -7.72 17.34 -18.93
CA GLY A 711 -6.32 17.65 -18.62
C GLY A 711 -5.35 16.47 -18.83
N SER A 712 -4.06 16.76 -18.65
CA SER A 712 -2.96 15.85 -18.95
C SER A 712 -2.93 14.58 -18.10
N GLU A 713 -3.35 14.66 -16.83
CA GLU A 713 -3.22 13.61 -15.82
C GLU A 713 -1.82 12.96 -15.78
N GLY A 714 -0.78 13.78 -15.87
CA GLY A 714 0.62 13.32 -15.83
C GLY A 714 1.10 12.69 -17.13
N ARG A 715 0.26 12.61 -18.16
CA ARG A 715 0.66 12.17 -19.51
C ARG A 715 0.96 13.36 -20.41
N ARG A 716 2.02 13.28 -21.20
CA ARG A 716 2.30 14.27 -22.25
C ARG A 716 1.22 14.20 -23.33
N ARG A 717 0.39 15.24 -23.41
CA ARG A 717 -0.67 15.43 -24.42
C ARG A 717 -0.36 16.65 -25.27
N SER A 718 0.38 16.46 -26.35
CA SER A 718 0.77 17.48 -27.30
C SER A 718 0.40 17.02 -28.71
N PHE A 719 -0.38 17.84 -29.41
CA PHE A 719 -0.96 17.44 -30.70
C PHE A 719 -1.28 18.64 -31.58
N ASP A 720 -1.27 18.41 -32.88
CA ASP A 720 -1.66 19.36 -33.88
C ASP A 720 -3.16 19.24 -34.17
N ILE A 721 -3.80 20.38 -34.41
CA ILE A 721 -5.16 20.45 -34.90
C ILE A 721 -5.09 20.88 -36.36
N LEU A 722 -5.64 20.05 -37.23
CA LEU A 722 -5.65 20.26 -38.67
C LEU A 722 -7.09 20.38 -39.17
N VAL A 723 -7.34 21.30 -40.09
CA VAL A 723 -8.62 21.45 -40.78
C VAL A 723 -8.38 21.25 -42.27
N ASP A 724 -9.02 20.25 -42.85
CA ASP A 724 -8.79 19.77 -44.22
C ASP A 724 -7.29 19.54 -44.54
N GLY A 725 -6.54 19.05 -43.56
CA GLY A 725 -5.10 18.77 -43.69
C GLY A 725 -4.19 19.97 -43.46
N GLN A 726 -4.71 21.18 -43.29
CA GLN A 726 -3.92 22.34 -42.92
C GLN A 726 -3.88 22.50 -41.39
N LYS A 727 -2.68 22.56 -40.82
CA LYS A 727 -2.48 22.82 -39.39
C LYS A 727 -2.93 24.24 -39.03
N ILE A 728 -3.83 24.34 -38.05
CA ILE A 728 -4.34 25.61 -37.52
C ILE A 728 -3.84 25.92 -36.10
N ALA A 729 -3.48 24.89 -35.33
CA ALA A 729 -3.01 25.04 -33.96
C ALA A 729 -2.12 23.87 -33.52
N THR A 730 -1.34 24.10 -32.47
CA THR A 730 -0.72 23.05 -31.65
C THR A 730 -1.25 23.21 -30.24
N GLU A 731 -1.80 22.15 -29.66
CA GLU A 731 -2.25 22.15 -28.28
C GLU A 731 -1.28 21.37 -27.41
N THR A 732 -1.06 21.83 -26.18
CA THR A 732 -0.41 21.03 -25.13
C THR A 732 -1.23 21.18 -23.85
N LEU A 733 -1.89 20.11 -23.43
CA LEU A 733 -2.84 20.16 -22.33
C LEU A 733 -2.11 20.18 -20.98
N GLU A 734 -2.51 21.06 -20.07
CA GLU A 734 -1.95 21.16 -18.72
C GLU A 734 -2.55 20.12 -17.77
N TYR A 735 -1.95 19.94 -16.59
CA TYR A 735 -2.45 19.01 -15.57
C TYR A 735 -3.68 19.56 -14.86
N HIS A 736 -4.85 19.02 -15.20
CA HIS A 736 -6.13 19.31 -14.55
C HIS A 736 -6.90 17.99 -14.38
N PRO A 737 -6.83 17.34 -13.19
CA PRO A 737 -7.37 15.99 -13.02
C PRO A 737 -8.91 15.96 -12.99
N THR A 738 -9.56 17.04 -12.59
CA THR A 738 -11.02 17.13 -12.38
C THR A 738 -11.68 18.24 -13.20
N GLU A 739 -10.91 19.08 -13.88
CA GLU A 739 -11.44 20.24 -14.62
C GLU A 739 -11.43 19.99 -16.13
N GLN A 740 -12.51 20.42 -16.78
CA GLN A 740 -12.61 20.43 -18.24
C GLN A 740 -11.91 21.69 -18.78
N LEU A 741 -11.02 21.48 -19.75
CA LEU A 741 -10.29 22.54 -20.45
C LEU A 741 -11.01 22.90 -21.74
N ASP A 742 -11.60 24.09 -21.79
CA ASP A 742 -12.21 24.63 -23.00
C ASP A 742 -11.17 25.42 -23.81
N ARG A 743 -11.14 25.22 -25.13
CA ARG A 743 -10.27 25.93 -26.06
C ARG A 743 -11.04 26.38 -27.29
N GLU A 744 -10.72 27.57 -27.78
CA GLU A 744 -11.30 28.15 -28.98
C GLU A 744 -10.22 28.40 -30.02
N TYR A 745 -10.45 27.95 -31.25
CA TYR A 745 -9.56 28.13 -32.39
C TYR A 745 -10.33 28.78 -33.53
N THR A 746 -10.01 30.05 -33.82
CA THR A 746 -10.60 30.75 -34.97
C THR A 746 -10.14 30.08 -36.26
N LEU A 747 -11.08 29.64 -37.10
CA LEU A 747 -10.74 29.03 -38.38
C LEU A 747 -10.41 30.12 -39.42
N PRO A 748 -9.27 30.01 -40.12
CA PRO A 748 -8.98 30.86 -41.29
C PRO A 748 -10.15 30.83 -42.29
N ALA A 749 -10.59 32.01 -42.74
CA ALA A 749 -11.78 32.14 -43.58
C ALA A 749 -11.66 31.38 -44.90
N ASP A 750 -10.45 31.27 -45.44
CA ASP A 750 -10.06 30.49 -46.61
C ASP A 750 -10.27 28.98 -46.45
N LEU A 751 -10.31 28.47 -45.21
CA LEU A 751 -10.60 27.05 -44.95
C LEU A 751 -12.10 26.74 -44.90
N THR A 752 -12.97 27.72 -44.66
CA THR A 752 -14.42 27.54 -44.54
C THR A 752 -15.23 28.16 -45.68
N ARG A 753 -14.68 29.14 -46.41
CA ARG A 753 -15.38 29.87 -47.47
C ARG A 753 -15.93 28.93 -48.54
N GLY A 754 -17.22 29.05 -48.81
CA GLY A 754 -17.90 28.25 -49.84
C GLY A 754 -18.04 26.76 -49.52
N LYS A 755 -17.69 26.33 -48.31
CA LYS A 755 -17.88 24.95 -47.84
C LYS A 755 -19.05 24.87 -46.88
N ASP A 756 -19.71 23.72 -46.86
CA ASP A 756 -20.75 23.35 -45.90
C ASP A 756 -20.20 22.44 -44.79
N ARG A 757 -19.06 21.77 -45.02
CA ARG A 757 -18.35 20.92 -44.04
C ARG A 757 -16.84 21.02 -44.17
N VAL A 758 -16.13 20.73 -43.08
CA VAL A 758 -14.67 20.57 -43.03
C VAL A 758 -14.29 19.36 -42.19
N THR A 759 -13.14 18.77 -42.46
CA THR A 759 -12.56 17.68 -41.66
C THR A 759 -11.62 18.24 -40.61
N VAL A 760 -11.96 18.08 -39.33
CA VAL A 760 -11.11 18.45 -38.20
C VAL A 760 -10.37 17.20 -37.72
N LYS A 761 -9.04 17.24 -37.73
CA LYS A 761 -8.15 16.16 -37.31
C LYS A 761 -7.30 16.58 -36.11
N PHE A 762 -7.23 15.71 -35.12
CA PHE A 762 -6.32 15.80 -33.97
C PHE A 762 -5.19 14.81 -34.15
N GLN A 763 -3.95 15.28 -34.25
CA GLN A 763 -2.79 14.46 -34.60
C GLN A 763 -1.69 14.57 -33.55
N ALA A 764 -1.33 13.45 -32.92
CA ALA A 764 -0.34 13.43 -31.85
C ALA A 764 1.06 13.80 -32.36
N GLN A 765 1.80 14.60 -31.60
CA GLN A 765 3.22 14.83 -31.84
C GLN A 765 4.03 13.70 -31.20
N ALA A 766 4.51 12.74 -32.00
CA ALA A 766 5.21 11.57 -31.45
C ALA A 766 6.51 11.96 -30.70
N PRO A 767 6.80 11.37 -29.52
CA PRO A 767 5.94 10.48 -28.73
C PRO A 767 5.00 11.28 -27.81
N SER A 768 3.70 11.33 -28.16
CA SER A 768 2.66 11.98 -27.36
C SER A 768 1.27 11.42 -27.69
N THR A 769 0.23 12.01 -27.09
CA THR A 769 -1.18 11.63 -27.24
C THR A 769 -1.99 12.83 -27.72
N ALA A 770 -2.83 12.63 -28.74
CA ALA A 770 -3.85 13.60 -29.16
C ALA A 770 -5.10 13.49 -28.29
N GLY A 771 -5.73 14.61 -27.97
CA GLY A 771 -6.82 14.67 -26.98
C GLY A 771 -6.30 14.50 -25.54
N ALA A 772 -7.11 14.13 -24.56
CA ALA A 772 -8.41 13.46 -24.69
C ALA A 772 -9.53 14.48 -24.89
N VAL A 773 -10.19 14.42 -26.05
CA VAL A 773 -11.30 15.30 -26.41
C VAL A 773 -12.59 14.78 -25.79
N ILE A 774 -13.33 15.68 -25.15
CA ILE A 774 -14.65 15.45 -24.55
C ILE A 774 -15.76 15.88 -25.53
N ASP A 775 -15.56 17.00 -26.23
CA ASP A 775 -16.54 17.59 -27.13
C ASP A 775 -15.85 18.42 -28.22
N VAL A 776 -16.43 18.46 -29.42
CA VAL A 776 -15.93 19.26 -30.57
C VAL A 776 -17.10 19.97 -31.23
N ARG A 777 -16.97 21.28 -31.41
CA ARG A 777 -18.04 22.11 -31.96
C ARG A 777 -17.53 23.13 -32.95
N THR A 778 -18.33 23.42 -33.95
CA THR A 778 -18.18 24.62 -34.78
C THR A 778 -19.22 25.63 -34.34
N VAL A 779 -18.77 26.84 -33.99
CA VAL A 779 -19.65 27.94 -33.58
C VAL A 779 -19.53 29.11 -34.56
N THR A 780 -20.63 29.82 -34.79
CA THR A 780 -20.60 31.07 -35.55
C THR A 780 -20.19 32.24 -34.64
N ALA A 781 -19.63 33.31 -35.22
CA ALA A 781 -19.61 34.59 -34.53
C ALA A 781 -21.06 34.97 -34.16
N GLY A 782 -21.33 35.27 -32.89
CA GLY A 782 -22.68 35.66 -32.47
C GLY A 782 -23.15 36.88 -33.27
N ARG A 783 -24.46 37.02 -33.52
CA ARG A 783 -25.00 38.30 -34.00
C ARG A 783 -24.61 39.36 -32.96
N GLN A 784 -23.82 40.35 -33.38
CA GLN A 784 -23.55 41.56 -32.58
C GLN A 784 -24.85 42.30 -32.28
#